data_AF-A0A5J9WTD1-F1
#
_entry.id   AF-A0A5J9WTD1-F1
#
_cell.length_a   1.000
_cell.length_b   1.000
_cell.length_c   1.000
_cell.angle_alpha   90.00
_cell.angle_beta   90.00
_cell.angle_gamma   90.00
#
_symmetry.space_group_name_H-M   'P 1'
#
loop_
_entity.id
_entity.type
_entity.pdbx_description
1 polymer ?
#
loop_
_entity_poly.entity_id
_entity_poly.type
_entity_poly.pdbx_seq_one_letter_code
_entity_poly.pdbx_strand_id
1 'polypeptide(L)'
;MAARLGLLPHAALRLASASSSSPSRALTPFRARLPYPPPPPPFPAYRRASSAAPPRLRPRRALLAPRAMSSSSGNPYAAELAAAKKAVTLAARLCQTVQQDIVQSGVQSKADKSPVTVADYGSQILVSLVLKMEAPGSFSLVAEEDSEELRKEGAEEILENITDLVNETIFDDGSYSISFSKDGILSAIDDGKSEGGPSGRHWVLDPIDGTKGFLRGDQYAIALALIDEGKVVLGVLACPNLPLSSISNLNGGSSEDQVGALFSATIGCGTEVEYLDGSPPQKISVCSIDNPVNASFFESYESAHSLHDLTSSIAKKLGVQAPPVRIDSQAKYGALARGDGAIYLRFPHQGYREKIWDHAAGSIVVTEAGGIVTDASGNELDFSKGRFLDLDSGIIVTNKQLMPSLLKAVQEAIKEQNQAASLFRTSQAPRLTKPWSRCKTEAAARSVLTSPVSLHSPKPTPPPCPFMSQPPEVAGNPYGAELAAAKKAVSLAARLCQRVQQDILQSDVQSKADRTPVTVADYGSQVLVSLALKMGLPSHSFSMVAEEDSKDLRNDGAQEILDHITNLVNETIVSDGSYEVSLSKDDVLTAIDGGKSEGGPCGRHWILDPIDGTKGFIRGDQYAVALGLLDEGRVVLGVLGCPNLPLKSSSKNNGGSSRDVVGSLFSATIGCGAEVEALGGSKPEKISVCPINNPVDASFFESYEASHSKRDLTSSIAEKLGVQAPPVRMDSQAKYGALARGDGAIFLRIPNKSYKETVWDHAAGSIVVTEAGGLVKDASGNDLDFSKGRHLDRDRGIIATNKYLMPLVLKAVQEAIKEEQRTAALE
;
A
#
# COMPACT_ATOMS: atom_id res chain seq x y z
N MET A 1 -46.80 -52.43 -8.46
CA MET A 1 -47.72 -51.49 -9.14
C MET A 1 -47.00 -50.94 -10.37
N ALA A 2 -47.65 -51.11 -11.54
CA ALA A 2 -47.39 -50.66 -12.93
C ALA A 2 -46.05 -49.93 -13.27
N ALA A 3 -45.18 -50.47 -14.15
CA ALA A 3 -45.19 -50.41 -15.64
C ALA A 3 -44.80 -49.01 -16.20
N ARG A 4 -43.99 -48.77 -17.24
CA ARG A 4 -43.40 -49.50 -18.40
C ARG A 4 -42.37 -48.53 -19.06
N LEU A 5 -41.23 -48.98 -19.60
CA LEU A 5 -40.87 -49.07 -21.06
C LEU A 5 -41.21 -47.81 -21.89
N GLY A 6 -40.40 -47.21 -22.77
CA GLY A 6 -39.19 -47.48 -23.57
C GLY A 6 -39.12 -46.31 -24.60
N LEU A 7 -38.03 -45.90 -25.25
CA LEU A 7 -37.34 -46.48 -26.42
C LEU A 7 -36.81 -45.29 -27.26
N LEU A 8 -35.57 -45.42 -27.76
CA LEU A 8 -34.93 -44.73 -28.91
C LEU A 8 -35.63 -45.13 -30.26
N PRO A 9 -35.14 -44.85 -31.52
CA PRO A 9 -34.14 -43.90 -32.08
C PRO A 9 -34.54 -43.28 -33.49
N HIS A 10 -33.58 -42.56 -34.11
CA HIS A 10 -33.14 -42.62 -35.53
C HIS A 10 -33.90 -41.95 -36.71
N ALA A 11 -33.09 -41.15 -37.44
CA ALA A 11 -32.72 -41.28 -38.86
C ALA A 11 -33.41 -40.43 -39.95
N ALA A 12 -32.52 -39.75 -40.66
CA ALA A 12 -32.54 -39.23 -42.02
C ALA A 12 -33.37 -39.98 -43.07
N LEU A 13 -33.89 -39.22 -44.05
CA LEU A 13 -33.98 -39.70 -45.44
C LEU A 13 -34.00 -38.56 -46.47
N ARG A 14 -33.15 -38.75 -47.49
CA ARG A 14 -33.04 -38.04 -48.78
C ARG A 14 -34.23 -38.35 -49.71
N LEU A 15 -34.47 -37.48 -50.70
CA LEU A 15 -34.39 -37.73 -52.17
C LEU A 15 -35.18 -36.64 -52.95
N ALA A 16 -34.52 -35.88 -53.84
CA ALA A 16 -34.61 -35.95 -55.33
C ALA A 16 -35.84 -35.19 -55.89
N SER A 17 -35.84 -34.46 -57.02
CA SER A 17 -35.14 -34.61 -58.32
C SER A 17 -35.36 -33.39 -59.25
N ALA A 18 -34.38 -33.13 -60.15
CA ALA A 18 -34.46 -32.70 -61.58
C ALA A 18 -35.26 -31.43 -62.00
N SER A 19 -34.96 -30.64 -63.04
CA SER A 19 -33.87 -30.44 -64.03
C SER A 19 -34.27 -29.27 -64.98
N SER A 20 -33.34 -28.82 -65.86
CA SER A 20 -33.46 -27.89 -67.01
C SER A 20 -33.30 -26.38 -66.69
N SER A 21 -32.61 -25.52 -67.46
CA SER A 21 -31.77 -25.60 -68.67
C SER A 21 -31.13 -24.21 -68.91
N SER A 22 -29.89 -24.16 -69.41
CA SER A 22 -29.14 -22.97 -69.90
C SER A 22 -29.74 -22.40 -71.23
N PRO A 23 -29.35 -21.21 -71.80
CA PRO A 23 -27.95 -20.82 -72.11
C PRO A 23 -27.57 -19.31 -72.10
N SER A 24 -26.26 -19.07 -72.21
CA SER A 24 -25.51 -17.82 -72.40
C SER A 24 -25.81 -17.01 -73.68
N ARG A 25 -25.65 -15.67 -73.65
CA ARG A 25 -24.69 -14.90 -74.51
C ARG A 25 -24.59 -13.39 -74.21
N ALA A 26 -23.35 -12.96 -73.95
CA ALA A 26 -22.62 -11.72 -74.28
C ALA A 26 -23.31 -10.38 -74.59
N LEU A 27 -22.78 -9.28 -73.99
CA LEU A 27 -22.28 -8.05 -74.64
C LEU A 27 -21.73 -7.02 -73.60
N THR A 28 -20.46 -6.62 -73.74
CA THR A 28 -19.91 -5.30 -73.31
C THR A 28 -20.34 -4.21 -74.30
N PRO A 29 -20.10 -2.87 -74.15
CA PRO A 29 -19.34 -2.10 -73.13
C PRO A 29 -20.08 -0.83 -72.62
N PHE A 30 -19.53 -0.06 -71.67
CA PHE A 30 -19.30 1.40 -71.79
C PHE A 30 -18.64 1.98 -70.53
N ARG A 31 -17.71 2.91 -70.76
CA ARG A 31 -16.88 3.64 -69.79
C ARG A 31 -17.36 5.10 -69.80
N ALA A 32 -17.63 5.70 -68.65
CA ALA A 32 -17.78 7.15 -68.52
C ALA A 32 -17.16 7.64 -67.20
N ARG A 33 -16.40 8.73 -67.29
CA ARG A 33 -15.60 9.36 -66.24
C ARG A 33 -16.34 10.57 -65.62
N LEU A 34 -16.16 10.77 -64.31
CA LEU A 34 -15.95 12.04 -63.54
C LEU A 34 -17.11 13.07 -63.47
N PRO A 35 -17.26 13.84 -62.35
CA PRO A 35 -16.26 14.81 -61.87
C PRO A 35 -16.03 14.98 -60.35
N TYR A 36 -14.88 15.58 -60.05
CA TYR A 36 -14.35 16.02 -58.75
C TYR A 36 -15.11 17.23 -58.14
N PRO A 37 -15.07 17.43 -56.81
CA PRO A 37 -15.53 18.66 -56.15
C PRO A 37 -14.43 19.77 -56.07
N PRO A 38 -14.84 21.06 -55.88
CA PRO A 38 -14.01 22.27 -56.08
C PRO A 38 -13.13 22.70 -54.88
N PRO A 39 -12.14 23.61 -55.08
CA PRO A 39 -11.17 24.06 -54.07
C PRO A 39 -11.65 25.24 -53.18
N PRO A 40 -10.96 25.50 -52.04
CA PRO A 40 -11.38 26.47 -51.02
C PRO A 40 -11.05 27.95 -51.35
N PRO A 41 -11.71 28.93 -50.67
CA PRO A 41 -11.61 30.36 -50.98
C PRO A 41 -10.32 31.03 -50.41
N PRO A 42 -9.92 32.21 -50.94
CA PRO A 42 -8.60 32.80 -50.69
C PRO A 42 -8.53 33.73 -49.47
N PHE A 43 -7.33 33.75 -48.87
CA PHE A 43 -6.88 34.68 -47.83
C PHE A 43 -6.88 36.15 -48.31
N PRO A 44 -7.19 37.15 -47.46
CA PRO A 44 -6.91 38.54 -47.76
C PRO A 44 -5.48 38.93 -47.41
N ALA A 45 -4.89 39.69 -48.33
CA ALA A 45 -3.49 40.09 -48.37
C ALA A 45 -3.09 41.18 -47.36
N TYR A 46 -1.83 41.09 -46.95
CA TYR A 46 -1.03 42.13 -46.32
C TYR A 46 -1.03 43.44 -47.12
N ARG A 47 -1.31 44.57 -46.45
CA ARG A 47 -0.93 45.92 -46.90
C ARG A 47 0.15 46.48 -45.97
N ARG A 48 1.32 46.79 -46.55
CA ARG A 48 2.35 47.64 -45.95
C ARG A 48 1.86 49.09 -45.88
N ALA A 49 2.01 49.73 -44.72
CA ALA A 49 2.11 51.18 -44.61
C ALA A 49 3.14 51.56 -43.52
N SER A 50 4.22 52.16 -44.02
CA SER A 50 5.12 53.20 -43.48
C SER A 50 5.09 53.63 -42.00
N SER A 51 6.33 53.87 -41.53
CA SER A 51 6.84 54.50 -40.31
C SER A 51 6.09 55.71 -39.74
N ALA A 52 5.94 55.72 -38.40
CA ALA A 52 6.14 56.90 -37.55
C ALA A 52 6.33 56.47 -36.07
N ALA A 53 7.35 57.03 -35.42
CA ALA A 53 7.67 56.87 -33.99
C ALA A 53 6.86 57.86 -33.12
N PRO A 54 6.86 57.75 -31.76
CA PRO A 54 5.67 57.92 -30.91
C PRO A 54 5.55 59.29 -30.22
N PRO A 55 4.40 59.58 -29.57
CA PRO A 55 4.36 60.43 -28.40
C PRO A 55 4.13 59.61 -27.11
N ARG A 56 4.92 59.96 -26.09
CA ARG A 56 4.82 59.49 -24.71
C ARG A 56 3.49 59.93 -24.07
N LEU A 57 2.69 59.02 -23.53
CA LEU A 57 1.67 59.33 -22.53
C LEU A 57 1.56 58.22 -21.47
N ARG A 58 1.38 58.68 -20.23
CA ARG A 58 1.49 57.99 -18.93
C ARG A 58 0.47 56.85 -18.76
N PRO A 59 0.77 55.77 -18.01
CA PRO A 59 -0.24 54.75 -17.71
C PRO A 59 -1.21 55.28 -16.65
N ARG A 60 -2.45 55.58 -17.06
CA ARG A 60 -3.59 55.67 -16.15
C ARG A 60 -4.07 54.24 -15.86
N ARG A 61 -4.01 53.88 -14.59
CA ARG A 61 -4.55 52.66 -13.98
C ARG A 61 -6.08 52.67 -14.18
N ALA A 62 -6.59 51.91 -15.13
CA ALA A 62 -8.03 51.67 -15.29
C ALA A 62 -8.39 50.41 -14.50
N LEU A 63 -9.02 50.62 -13.35
CA LEU A 63 -9.79 49.60 -12.63
C LEU A 63 -10.99 49.23 -13.50
N LEU A 64 -10.95 48.06 -14.15
CA LEU A 64 -12.13 47.43 -14.72
C LEU A 64 -12.89 46.74 -13.58
N ALA A 65 -13.94 47.40 -13.09
CA ALA A 65 -14.96 46.75 -12.26
C ALA A 65 -15.76 45.76 -13.13
N PRO A 66 -16.12 44.56 -12.64
CA PRO A 66 -16.97 43.65 -13.40
C PRO A 66 -18.39 44.20 -13.44
N ARG A 67 -18.89 44.36 -14.67
CA ARG A 67 -20.25 44.76 -14.98
C ARG A 67 -21.16 43.58 -14.67
N ALA A 68 -21.98 43.70 -13.63
CA ALA A 68 -23.03 42.74 -13.33
C ALA A 68 -23.97 42.60 -14.54
N MET A 69 -23.95 41.45 -15.20
CA MET A 69 -24.96 41.06 -16.17
C MET A 69 -25.97 40.17 -15.47
N SER A 70 -27.17 40.71 -15.22
CA SER A 70 -28.34 39.91 -14.88
C SER A 70 -29.15 39.65 -16.15
N SER A 71 -29.14 38.41 -16.65
CA SER A 71 -30.26 37.77 -17.35
C SER A 71 -29.86 36.35 -17.80
N SER A 72 -30.39 35.33 -17.12
CA SER A 72 -30.59 33.93 -17.53
C SER A 72 -29.83 33.40 -18.76
N SER A 73 -28.51 33.23 -18.67
CA SER A 73 -27.75 32.41 -19.62
C SER A 73 -27.47 31.05 -18.98
N GLY A 74 -27.97 29.96 -19.57
CA GLY A 74 -27.67 28.60 -19.10
C GLY A 74 -26.17 28.30 -19.10
N ASN A 75 -25.76 27.29 -18.33
CA ASN A 75 -24.38 26.80 -18.30
C ASN A 75 -23.92 26.46 -19.74
N PRO A 76 -22.88 27.12 -20.30
CA PRO A 76 -22.43 26.87 -21.67
C PRO A 76 -21.81 25.47 -21.87
N TYR A 77 -21.45 24.78 -20.78
CA TYR A 77 -20.92 23.42 -20.78
C TYR A 77 -21.93 22.39 -20.24
N ALA A 78 -23.24 22.70 -20.28
CA ALA A 78 -24.27 21.82 -19.73
C ALA A 78 -24.31 20.43 -20.39
N ALA A 79 -24.07 20.36 -21.70
CA ALA A 79 -24.04 19.10 -22.43
C ALA A 79 -22.79 18.28 -22.07
N GLU A 80 -21.63 18.94 -22.01
CA GLU A 80 -20.36 18.37 -21.57
C GLU A 80 -20.46 17.85 -20.14
N LEU A 81 -21.12 18.57 -19.24
CA LEU A 81 -21.35 18.16 -17.85
C LEU A 81 -22.23 16.92 -17.75
N ALA A 82 -23.32 16.87 -18.50
CA ALA A 82 -24.19 15.70 -18.52
C ALA A 82 -23.43 14.45 -19.02
N ALA A 83 -22.66 14.60 -20.11
CA ALA A 83 -21.83 13.54 -20.65
C ALA A 83 -20.74 13.10 -19.66
N ALA A 84 -20.05 14.04 -19.02
CA ALA A 84 -19.02 13.76 -18.03
C ALA A 84 -19.55 13.02 -16.80
N LYS A 85 -20.70 13.46 -16.24
CA LYS A 85 -21.34 12.78 -15.11
C LYS A 85 -21.72 11.35 -15.47
N LYS A 86 -22.35 11.15 -16.63
CA LYS A 86 -22.69 9.80 -17.11
C LYS A 86 -21.46 8.91 -17.29
N ALA A 87 -20.40 9.47 -17.90
CA ALA A 87 -19.14 8.78 -18.15
C ALA A 87 -18.50 8.25 -16.86
N VAL A 88 -18.31 9.13 -15.86
CA VAL A 88 -17.66 8.74 -14.61
C VAL A 88 -18.56 7.85 -13.73
N THR A 89 -19.89 8.00 -13.79
CA THR A 89 -20.80 7.10 -13.07
C THR A 89 -20.73 5.68 -13.66
N LEU A 90 -20.66 5.54 -14.99
CA LEU A 90 -20.51 4.24 -15.62
C LEU A 90 -19.15 3.59 -15.29
N ALA A 91 -18.07 4.37 -15.35
CA ALA A 91 -16.75 3.92 -14.91
C ALA A 91 -16.72 3.53 -13.42
N ALA A 92 -17.36 4.31 -12.56
CA ALA A 92 -17.46 4.02 -11.14
C ALA A 92 -18.14 2.68 -10.86
N ARG A 93 -19.20 2.33 -11.60
CA ARG A 93 -19.86 1.02 -11.50
C ARG A 93 -18.90 -0.12 -11.86
N LEU A 94 -18.17 0.00 -12.96
CA LEU A 94 -17.15 -0.98 -13.35
C LEU A 94 -16.12 -1.15 -12.22
N CYS A 95 -15.58 -0.04 -11.70
CA CYS A 95 -14.64 -0.08 -10.58
C CYS A 95 -15.23 -0.75 -9.33
N GLN A 96 -16.50 -0.48 -9.00
CA GLN A 96 -17.17 -1.08 -7.86
C GLN A 96 -17.32 -2.59 -8.02
N THR A 97 -17.68 -3.08 -9.22
CA THR A 97 -17.72 -4.53 -9.52
C THR A 97 -16.35 -5.17 -9.30
N VAL A 98 -15.29 -4.59 -9.90
CA VAL A 98 -13.93 -5.13 -9.75
C VAL A 98 -13.47 -5.08 -8.28
N GLN A 99 -13.76 -3.99 -7.56
CA GLN A 99 -13.40 -3.87 -6.15
C GLN A 99 -14.14 -4.90 -5.29
N GLN A 100 -15.43 -5.15 -5.55
CA GLN A 100 -16.21 -6.18 -4.87
C GLN A 100 -15.63 -7.57 -5.13
N ASP A 101 -15.25 -7.88 -6.37
CA ASP A 101 -14.63 -9.16 -6.73
C ASP A 101 -13.28 -9.35 -6.01
N ILE A 102 -12.46 -8.31 -5.91
CA ILE A 102 -11.20 -8.33 -5.15
C ILE A 102 -11.49 -8.64 -3.66
N VAL A 103 -12.51 -8.00 -3.08
CA VAL A 103 -12.88 -8.17 -1.67
C VAL A 103 -13.49 -9.56 -1.40
N GLN A 104 -14.35 -10.06 -2.30
CA GLN A 104 -15.08 -11.33 -2.14
C GLN A 104 -14.23 -12.56 -2.45
N SER A 105 -13.40 -12.51 -3.51
CA SER A 105 -12.58 -13.66 -3.94
C SER A 105 -11.49 -14.01 -2.94
N GLY A 106 -11.14 -13.10 -2.01
CA GLY A 106 -10.03 -13.28 -1.09
C GLY A 106 -8.68 -13.47 -1.80
N VAL A 107 -8.62 -13.21 -3.12
CA VAL A 107 -7.42 -13.26 -3.94
C VAL A 107 -6.59 -12.02 -3.61
N GLN A 108 -5.92 -12.09 -2.46
CA GLN A 108 -4.76 -11.28 -2.12
C GLN A 108 -3.51 -12.16 -2.05
N SER A 109 -3.44 -13.26 -2.82
CA SER A 109 -2.15 -13.92 -3.02
C SER A 109 -1.25 -12.95 -3.79
N LYS A 110 -0.08 -12.67 -3.22
CA LYS A 110 0.93 -11.75 -3.73
C LYS A 110 1.47 -12.27 -5.07
N ALA A 111 0.83 -11.92 -6.20
CA ALA A 111 1.47 -11.96 -7.52
C ALA A 111 0.73 -11.10 -8.53
N ASP A 112 -0.61 -11.14 -8.53
CA ASP A 112 -1.38 -10.54 -9.62
C ASP A 112 -1.81 -9.09 -9.32
N LYS A 113 -1.38 -8.14 -10.16
CA LYS A 113 -1.85 -6.73 -10.16
C LYS A 113 -2.93 -6.51 -11.22
N SER A 114 -3.35 -7.56 -11.94
CA SER A 114 -4.37 -7.49 -12.99
C SER A 114 -5.66 -6.76 -12.58
N PRO A 115 -6.20 -6.86 -11.35
CA PRO A 115 -7.51 -6.27 -11.07
C PRO A 115 -7.51 -4.73 -11.12
N VAL A 116 -6.44 -4.08 -10.64
CA VAL A 116 -6.31 -2.61 -10.70
C VAL A 116 -6.12 -2.18 -12.15
N THR A 117 -5.22 -2.86 -12.86
CA THR A 117 -4.96 -2.63 -14.28
C THR A 117 -6.22 -2.79 -15.13
N VAL A 118 -7.03 -3.82 -14.87
CA VAL A 118 -8.31 -4.06 -15.56
C VAL A 118 -9.30 -2.93 -15.29
N ALA A 119 -9.39 -2.45 -14.04
CA ALA A 119 -10.28 -1.36 -13.67
C ALA A 119 -9.84 0.00 -14.24
N ASP A 120 -8.53 0.30 -14.27
CA ASP A 120 -7.96 1.52 -14.86
C ASP A 120 -8.27 1.59 -16.37
N TYR A 121 -7.90 0.54 -17.11
CA TYR A 121 -8.17 0.47 -18.54
C TYR A 121 -9.68 0.49 -18.84
N GLY A 122 -10.47 -0.31 -18.12
CA GLY A 122 -11.92 -0.38 -18.29
C GLY A 122 -12.59 0.99 -18.09
N SER A 123 -12.19 1.72 -17.04
CA SER A 123 -12.70 3.06 -16.75
C SER A 123 -12.36 4.06 -17.84
N GLN A 124 -11.10 4.05 -18.32
CA GLN A 124 -10.68 4.93 -19.42
C GLN A 124 -11.47 4.67 -20.71
N ILE A 125 -11.72 3.40 -21.04
CA ILE A 125 -12.49 3.01 -22.22
C ILE A 125 -13.93 3.49 -22.12
N LEU A 126 -14.59 3.26 -20.98
CA LEU A 126 -15.98 3.68 -20.76
C LEU A 126 -16.10 5.20 -20.81
N VAL A 127 -15.17 5.93 -20.18
CA VAL A 127 -15.17 7.39 -20.23
C VAL A 127 -14.96 7.89 -21.67
N SER A 128 -13.98 7.34 -22.40
CA SER A 128 -13.74 7.68 -23.81
C SER A 128 -14.98 7.44 -24.67
N LEU A 129 -15.64 6.28 -24.50
CA LEU A 129 -16.86 5.92 -25.23
C LEU A 129 -17.98 6.95 -25.00
N VAL A 130 -18.34 7.19 -23.73
CA VAL A 130 -19.47 8.08 -23.41
C VAL A 130 -19.21 9.49 -23.90
N LEU A 131 -17.99 10.01 -23.70
CA LEU A 131 -17.62 11.35 -24.16
C LEU A 131 -17.67 11.46 -25.69
N LYS A 132 -17.23 10.45 -26.44
CA LYS A 132 -17.33 10.46 -27.91
C LYS A 132 -18.77 10.44 -28.42
N MET A 133 -19.66 9.79 -27.70
CA MET A 133 -21.06 9.63 -28.10
C MET A 133 -21.91 10.84 -27.73
N GLU A 134 -21.62 11.48 -26.59
CA GLU A 134 -22.52 12.47 -26.00
C GLU A 134 -21.93 13.88 -25.86
N ALA A 135 -20.61 14.02 -25.76
CA ALA A 135 -20.00 15.34 -25.63
C ALA A 135 -19.91 16.05 -27.01
N PRO A 136 -20.31 17.34 -27.09
CA PRO A 136 -20.20 18.09 -28.33
C PRO A 136 -18.75 18.50 -28.66
N GLY A 137 -18.40 18.49 -29.95
CA GLY A 137 -17.13 19.02 -30.46
C GLY A 137 -16.11 17.95 -30.82
N SER A 138 -14.86 18.38 -31.03
CA SER A 138 -13.75 17.49 -31.32
C SER A 138 -13.33 16.74 -30.05
N PHE A 139 -13.22 15.42 -30.15
CA PHE A 139 -12.77 14.59 -29.05
C PHE A 139 -11.24 14.61 -28.92
N SER A 140 -10.76 14.91 -27.72
CA SER A 140 -9.36 14.85 -27.34
C SER A 140 -9.31 14.51 -25.85
N LEU A 141 -8.60 13.44 -25.50
CA LEU A 141 -8.49 12.95 -24.13
C LEU A 141 -7.01 12.83 -23.75
N VAL A 142 -6.66 13.41 -22.62
CA VAL A 142 -5.38 13.25 -21.93
C VAL A 142 -5.65 12.35 -20.73
N ALA A 143 -5.24 11.09 -20.82
CA ALA A 143 -5.46 10.13 -19.74
C ALA A 143 -4.15 9.45 -19.32
N GLU A 144 -4.15 8.85 -18.13
CA GLU A 144 -2.97 8.21 -17.56
C GLU A 144 -2.51 6.99 -18.36
N GLU A 145 -3.44 6.16 -18.83
CA GLU A 145 -3.12 4.84 -19.39
C GLU A 145 -2.91 4.84 -20.90
N ASP A 146 -2.05 3.92 -21.36
CA ASP A 146 -1.85 3.61 -22.78
C ASP A 146 -1.85 2.09 -23.06
N SER A 147 -2.02 1.71 -24.32
CA SER A 147 -2.13 0.30 -24.71
C SER A 147 -0.80 -0.42 -24.91
N GLU A 148 0.36 0.20 -24.66
CA GLU A 148 1.67 -0.39 -25.02
C GLU A 148 1.94 -1.70 -24.28
N GLU A 149 1.62 -1.77 -22.98
CA GLU A 149 1.77 -2.99 -22.18
C GLU A 149 0.82 -4.11 -22.65
N LEU A 150 -0.42 -3.77 -23.03
CA LEU A 150 -1.41 -4.74 -23.50
C LEU A 150 -1.13 -5.29 -24.90
N ARG A 151 -0.17 -4.71 -25.63
CA ARG A 151 0.27 -5.17 -26.95
C ARG A 151 1.46 -6.14 -26.88
N LYS A 152 2.04 -6.36 -25.71
CA LYS A 152 3.16 -7.29 -25.50
C LYS A 152 2.67 -8.73 -25.39
N GLU A 153 3.52 -9.68 -25.76
CA GLU A 153 3.25 -11.12 -25.60
C GLU A 153 3.02 -11.45 -24.12
N GLY A 154 1.92 -12.16 -23.80
CA GLY A 154 1.55 -12.54 -22.44
C GLY A 154 0.43 -11.68 -21.81
N ALA A 155 -0.03 -10.63 -22.48
CA ALA A 155 -1.13 -9.77 -22.00
C ALA A 155 -2.52 -10.19 -22.51
N GLU A 156 -2.64 -11.31 -23.23
CA GLU A 156 -3.87 -11.73 -23.91
C GLU A 156 -5.03 -12.00 -22.94
N GLU A 157 -4.72 -12.56 -21.76
CA GLU A 157 -5.69 -12.86 -20.70
C GLU A 157 -6.23 -11.57 -20.06
N ILE A 158 -5.34 -10.61 -19.76
CA ILE A 158 -5.72 -9.31 -19.21
C ILE A 158 -6.60 -8.55 -20.20
N LEU A 159 -6.22 -8.56 -21.49
CA LEU A 159 -7.01 -7.93 -22.54
C LEU A 159 -8.40 -8.58 -22.71
N GLU A 160 -8.49 -9.90 -22.54
CA GLU A 160 -9.77 -10.62 -22.55
C GLU A 160 -10.66 -10.20 -21.37
N ASN A 161 -10.10 -10.19 -20.15
CA ASN A 161 -10.81 -9.76 -18.95
C ASN A 161 -11.31 -8.31 -19.05
N ILE A 162 -10.50 -7.39 -19.59
CA ILE A 162 -10.91 -6.00 -19.86
C ILE A 162 -12.07 -5.98 -20.87
N THR A 163 -11.95 -6.75 -21.96
CA THR A 163 -12.96 -6.79 -23.02
C THR A 163 -14.31 -7.26 -22.49
N ASP A 164 -14.30 -8.34 -21.71
CA ASP A 164 -15.52 -8.94 -21.17
C ASP A 164 -16.17 -8.00 -20.15
N LEU A 165 -15.40 -7.49 -19.19
CA LEU A 165 -15.90 -6.59 -18.15
C LEU A 165 -16.48 -5.28 -18.73
N VAL A 166 -15.82 -4.68 -19.72
CA VAL A 166 -16.31 -3.46 -20.37
C VAL A 166 -17.61 -3.75 -21.13
N ASN A 167 -17.67 -4.85 -21.88
CA ASN A 167 -18.86 -5.21 -22.64
C ASN A 167 -20.04 -5.57 -21.74
N GLU A 168 -19.80 -6.28 -20.64
CA GLU A 168 -20.80 -6.58 -19.61
C GLU A 168 -21.32 -5.29 -18.97
N THR A 169 -20.44 -4.38 -18.57
CA THR A 169 -20.83 -3.08 -18.00
C THR A 169 -21.69 -2.25 -18.96
N ILE A 170 -21.34 -2.22 -20.26
CA ILE A 170 -22.14 -1.53 -21.28
C ILE A 170 -23.50 -2.18 -21.46
N PHE A 171 -23.54 -3.52 -21.47
CA PHE A 171 -24.76 -4.30 -21.62
C PHE A 171 -25.72 -4.04 -20.45
N ASP A 172 -25.20 -4.06 -19.21
CA ASP A 172 -25.98 -3.85 -17.99
C ASP A 172 -26.51 -2.42 -17.85
N ASP A 173 -25.76 -1.42 -18.30
CA ASP A 173 -26.25 -0.03 -18.32
C ASP A 173 -27.38 0.17 -19.35
N GLY A 174 -27.36 -0.57 -20.46
CA GLY A 174 -28.41 -0.57 -21.47
C GLY A 174 -28.53 0.71 -22.31
N SER A 175 -27.70 1.74 -22.05
CA SER A 175 -27.71 3.00 -22.81
C SER A 175 -27.14 2.87 -24.23
N TYR A 176 -26.26 1.90 -24.47
CA TYR A 176 -25.53 1.77 -25.73
C TYR A 176 -25.63 0.34 -26.27
N SER A 177 -25.95 0.20 -27.56
CA SER A 177 -25.95 -1.10 -28.25
C SER A 177 -24.63 -1.32 -29.00
N ILE A 178 -23.51 -1.23 -28.28
CA ILE A 178 -22.15 -1.37 -28.80
C ILE A 178 -21.44 -2.46 -28.00
N SER A 179 -20.61 -3.25 -28.69
CA SER A 179 -19.67 -4.16 -28.06
C SER A 179 -18.30 -3.96 -28.71
N PHE A 180 -17.25 -3.97 -27.91
CA PHE A 180 -15.88 -3.83 -28.34
C PHE A 180 -15.27 -5.19 -28.69
N SER A 181 -14.55 -5.22 -29.81
CA SER A 181 -13.53 -6.24 -30.06
C SER A 181 -12.25 -5.91 -29.30
N LYS A 182 -11.32 -6.87 -29.16
CA LYS A 182 -10.00 -6.65 -28.55
C LYS A 182 -9.24 -5.48 -29.20
N ASP A 183 -9.27 -5.36 -30.53
CA ASP A 183 -8.67 -4.22 -31.25
C ASP A 183 -9.39 -2.89 -30.94
N GLY A 184 -10.71 -2.95 -30.76
CA GLY A 184 -11.51 -1.79 -30.35
C GLY A 184 -11.14 -1.31 -28.94
N ILE A 185 -10.88 -2.23 -28.01
CA ILE A 185 -10.39 -1.93 -26.65
C ILE A 185 -9.06 -1.20 -26.71
N LEU A 186 -8.07 -1.73 -27.43
CA LEU A 186 -6.76 -1.10 -27.57
C LEU A 186 -6.85 0.31 -28.19
N SER A 187 -7.69 0.45 -29.22
CA SER A 187 -7.96 1.76 -29.83
C SER A 187 -8.62 2.73 -28.86
N ALA A 188 -9.54 2.25 -28.01
CA ALA A 188 -10.26 3.08 -27.05
C ALA A 188 -9.37 3.54 -25.88
N ILE A 189 -8.34 2.75 -25.52
CA ILE A 189 -7.32 3.15 -24.56
C ILE A 189 -6.42 4.23 -25.19
N ASP A 190 -5.95 4.00 -26.42
CA ASP A 190 -5.04 4.92 -27.14
C ASP A 190 -5.64 6.30 -27.43
N ASP A 191 -6.96 6.44 -27.30
CA ASP A 191 -7.65 7.74 -27.32
C ASP A 191 -7.14 8.73 -26.26
N GLY A 192 -6.58 8.21 -25.15
CA GLY A 192 -6.01 8.97 -24.04
C GLY A 192 -4.62 9.59 -24.31
N LYS A 193 -4.06 9.36 -25.49
CA LYS A 193 -2.70 9.80 -25.88
C LYS A 193 -2.59 11.27 -26.27
N SER A 194 -3.61 12.10 -26.03
CA SER A 194 -3.47 13.52 -26.30
C SER A 194 -2.41 14.14 -25.38
N GLU A 195 -1.63 15.07 -25.94
CA GLU A 195 -0.67 15.85 -25.16
C GLU A 195 -1.33 17.00 -24.39
N GLY A 196 -2.59 17.32 -24.70
CA GLY A 196 -3.24 18.55 -24.24
C GLY A 196 -2.65 19.79 -24.90
N GLY A 197 -2.79 20.95 -24.26
CA GLY A 197 -2.15 22.18 -24.71
C GLY A 197 -2.97 23.45 -24.46
N PRO A 198 -2.49 24.59 -25.00
CA PRO A 198 -3.07 25.90 -24.73
C PRO A 198 -4.29 26.26 -25.58
N SER A 199 -4.67 25.44 -26.55
CA SER A 199 -5.71 25.75 -27.53
C SER A 199 -6.58 24.53 -27.82
N GLY A 200 -7.87 24.75 -28.03
CA GLY A 200 -8.84 23.67 -28.24
C GLY A 200 -9.39 23.11 -26.92
N ARG A 201 -10.15 22.01 -27.06
CA ARG A 201 -10.83 21.33 -25.96
C ARG A 201 -10.18 20.00 -25.67
N HIS A 202 -9.77 19.80 -24.43
CA HIS A 202 -9.10 18.59 -23.96
C HIS A 202 -9.79 18.06 -22.72
N TRP A 203 -10.31 16.84 -22.78
CA TRP A 203 -10.69 16.08 -21.61
C TRP A 203 -9.45 15.56 -20.91
N VAL A 204 -9.47 15.54 -19.59
CA VAL A 204 -8.35 15.09 -18.76
C VAL A 204 -8.89 14.09 -17.75
N LEU A 205 -8.35 12.87 -17.76
CA LEU A 205 -8.87 11.76 -16.96
C LEU A 205 -7.77 11.10 -16.13
N ASP A 206 -8.07 10.94 -14.84
CA ASP A 206 -7.45 9.95 -13.97
C ASP A 206 -8.51 8.85 -13.70
N PRO A 207 -8.34 7.63 -14.27
CA PRO A 207 -9.34 6.58 -14.17
C PRO A 207 -9.48 6.04 -12.74
N ILE A 208 -8.40 5.91 -11.97
CA ILE A 208 -8.41 5.52 -10.55
C ILE A 208 -7.31 6.26 -9.79
N ASP A 209 -7.65 7.41 -9.23
CA ASP A 209 -6.78 8.05 -8.25
C ASP A 209 -6.93 7.37 -6.88
N GLY A 210 -5.81 7.04 -6.25
CA GLY A 210 -5.77 6.30 -4.98
C GLY A 210 -5.82 4.78 -5.13
N THR A 211 -5.06 4.21 -6.06
CA THR A 211 -5.00 2.75 -6.31
C THR A 211 -4.76 1.87 -5.06
N LYS A 212 -4.02 2.35 -4.06
CA LYS A 212 -3.87 1.62 -2.78
C LYS A 212 -5.15 1.63 -1.95
N GLY A 213 -5.91 2.74 -1.97
CA GLY A 213 -7.23 2.81 -1.37
C GLY A 213 -8.22 1.89 -2.09
N PHE A 214 -8.18 1.88 -3.43
CA PHE A 214 -8.97 0.96 -4.26
C PHE A 214 -8.74 -0.52 -3.87
N LEU A 215 -7.48 -0.96 -3.79
CA LEU A 215 -7.12 -2.33 -3.39
C LEU A 215 -7.53 -2.72 -1.96
N ARG A 216 -7.70 -1.74 -1.07
CA ARG A 216 -8.08 -1.97 0.34
C ARG A 216 -9.59 -1.99 0.57
N GLY A 217 -10.38 -1.56 -0.40
CA GLY A 217 -11.79 -1.21 -0.18
C GLY A 217 -11.98 0.15 0.52
N ASP A 218 -10.92 0.97 0.59
CA ASP A 218 -10.97 2.32 1.14
C ASP A 218 -11.33 3.34 0.04
N GLN A 219 -10.97 4.62 0.20
CA GLN A 219 -11.32 5.70 -0.73
C GLN A 219 -10.49 5.68 -2.02
N TYR A 220 -11.16 5.87 -3.16
CA TYR A 220 -10.58 6.14 -4.46
C TYR A 220 -11.53 7.07 -5.25
N ALA A 221 -11.04 7.67 -6.32
CA ALA A 221 -11.84 8.58 -7.15
C ALA A 221 -11.54 8.41 -8.64
N ILE A 222 -12.57 8.57 -9.46
CA ILE A 222 -12.43 8.77 -10.90
C ILE A 222 -12.54 10.27 -11.16
N ALA A 223 -11.50 10.86 -11.72
CA ALA A 223 -11.39 12.30 -11.88
C ALA A 223 -11.38 12.71 -13.33
N LEU A 224 -12.41 13.45 -13.75
CA LEU A 224 -12.57 13.91 -15.13
C LEU A 224 -12.71 15.43 -15.18
N ALA A 225 -11.92 16.08 -16.02
CA ALA A 225 -12.01 17.52 -16.24
C ALA A 225 -12.06 17.86 -17.73
N LEU A 226 -12.61 19.03 -18.05
CA LEU A 226 -12.53 19.64 -19.37
C LEU A 226 -11.67 20.90 -19.29
N ILE A 227 -10.67 20.96 -20.15
CA ILE A 227 -9.86 22.14 -20.43
C ILE A 227 -10.34 22.74 -21.76
N ASP A 228 -10.66 24.03 -21.78
CA ASP A 228 -11.05 24.80 -22.96
C ASP A 228 -10.13 26.01 -23.10
N GLU A 229 -9.40 26.10 -24.21
CA GLU A 229 -8.39 27.14 -24.47
C GLU A 229 -7.37 27.28 -23.31
N GLY A 230 -6.85 26.14 -22.85
CA GLY A 230 -5.85 26.06 -21.79
C GLY A 230 -6.37 26.30 -20.36
N LYS A 231 -7.69 26.51 -20.17
CA LYS A 231 -8.30 26.72 -18.86
C LYS A 231 -9.21 25.57 -18.46
N VAL A 232 -9.11 25.11 -17.22
CA VAL A 232 -10.08 24.15 -16.67
C VAL A 232 -11.44 24.85 -16.52
N VAL A 233 -12.45 24.34 -17.22
CA VAL A 233 -13.81 24.94 -17.26
C VAL A 233 -14.87 24.06 -16.62
N LEU A 234 -14.61 22.77 -16.48
CA LEU A 234 -15.52 21.80 -15.87
C LEU A 234 -14.74 20.66 -15.21
N GLY A 235 -15.27 20.13 -14.11
CA GLY A 235 -14.68 18.99 -13.40
C GLY A 235 -15.73 18.14 -12.71
N VAL A 236 -15.50 16.84 -12.71
CA VAL A 236 -16.33 15.82 -12.07
C VAL A 236 -15.42 14.85 -11.31
N LEU A 237 -15.75 14.59 -10.04
CA LEU A 237 -15.09 13.58 -9.21
C LEU A 237 -16.14 12.56 -8.77
N ALA A 238 -16.06 11.33 -9.26
CA ALA A 238 -16.82 10.21 -8.71
C ALA A 238 -16.01 9.57 -7.59
N CYS A 239 -16.55 9.54 -6.38
CA CYS A 239 -15.91 8.97 -5.18
C CYS A 239 -16.79 7.82 -4.66
N PRO A 240 -16.62 6.59 -5.18
CA PRO A 240 -17.60 5.51 -4.97
C PRO A 240 -17.74 5.07 -3.51
N ASN A 241 -16.68 5.25 -2.72
CA ASN A 241 -16.65 4.86 -1.30
C ASN A 241 -16.80 6.05 -0.35
N LEU A 242 -16.92 7.29 -0.86
CA LEU A 242 -17.07 8.47 -0.03
C LEU A 242 -18.56 8.72 0.25
N PRO A 243 -19.04 8.63 1.51
CA PRO A 243 -20.42 8.94 1.80
C PRO A 243 -20.74 10.39 1.54
N LEU A 244 -22.01 10.69 1.26
CA LEU A 244 -22.50 12.05 1.06
C LEU A 244 -22.48 12.91 2.34
N SER A 245 -22.62 12.28 3.52
CA SER A 245 -22.55 12.95 4.81
C SER A 245 -21.13 13.47 5.12
N SER A 246 -21.05 14.56 5.89
CA SER A 246 -19.76 15.11 6.33
C SER A 246 -18.97 14.07 7.13
N ILE A 247 -17.67 13.99 6.87
CA ILE A 247 -16.74 13.06 7.54
C ILE A 247 -16.77 13.27 9.06
N SER A 248 -17.00 14.51 9.51
CA SER A 248 -17.10 14.88 10.93
C SER A 248 -18.28 14.24 11.69
N ASN A 249 -19.30 13.76 10.97
CA ASN A 249 -20.53 13.19 11.54
C ASN A 249 -20.56 11.65 11.52
N LEU A 250 -19.47 10.97 11.13
CA LEU A 250 -19.41 9.51 10.98
C LEU A 250 -19.26 8.72 12.30
N ASN A 251 -19.26 9.38 13.46
CA ASN A 251 -19.05 8.76 14.79
C ASN A 251 -20.23 7.91 15.32
N GLY A 252 -21.03 7.24 14.49
CA GLY A 252 -22.14 6.43 15.04
C GLY A 252 -23.10 5.71 14.09
N GLY A 253 -22.73 5.38 12.86
CA GLY A 253 -23.64 4.61 11.99
C GLY A 253 -22.94 3.88 10.86
N SER A 254 -22.67 2.59 11.07
CA SER A 254 -22.50 1.63 9.98
C SER A 254 -23.88 1.38 9.37
N SER A 255 -24.20 2.05 8.26
CA SER A 255 -25.27 1.61 7.39
C SER A 255 -24.63 1.00 6.15
N GLU A 256 -24.97 -0.26 5.88
CA GLU A 256 -24.49 -1.09 4.76
C GLU A 256 -24.87 -0.54 3.37
N ASP A 257 -25.56 0.61 3.29
CA ASP A 257 -26.04 1.27 2.06
C ASP A 257 -25.46 2.68 1.85
N GLN A 258 -24.18 2.93 2.18
CA GLN A 258 -23.58 4.25 1.86
C GLN A 258 -23.21 4.33 0.38
N VAL A 259 -24.17 4.77 -0.43
CA VAL A 259 -23.94 5.15 -1.82
C VAL A 259 -22.87 6.26 -1.89
N GLY A 260 -21.89 6.09 -2.77
CA GLY A 260 -20.79 7.03 -2.99
C GLY A 260 -21.24 8.42 -3.45
N ALA A 261 -20.32 9.37 -3.40
CA ALA A 261 -20.57 10.77 -3.75
C ALA A 261 -20.06 11.12 -5.15
N LEU A 262 -20.82 11.92 -5.89
CA LEU A 262 -20.45 12.51 -7.17
C LEU A 262 -20.38 14.03 -7.03
N PHE A 263 -19.18 14.59 -7.18
CA PHE A 263 -18.97 16.04 -7.17
C PHE A 263 -18.90 16.55 -8.60
N SER A 264 -19.48 17.72 -8.84
CA SER A 264 -19.43 18.34 -10.16
C SER A 264 -19.37 19.86 -10.06
N ALA A 265 -18.58 20.47 -10.94
CA ALA A 265 -18.40 21.91 -11.00
C ALA A 265 -18.27 22.38 -12.44
N THR A 266 -18.76 23.59 -12.70
CA THR A 266 -18.56 24.30 -13.96
C THR A 266 -18.27 25.75 -13.66
N ILE A 267 -17.38 26.35 -14.45
CA ILE A 267 -16.93 27.73 -14.26
C ILE A 267 -18.12 28.70 -14.09
N GLY A 268 -18.14 29.42 -12.97
CA GLY A 268 -19.17 30.40 -12.61
C GLY A 268 -20.52 29.83 -12.14
N CYS A 269 -20.67 28.51 -12.02
CA CYS A 269 -21.92 27.86 -11.60
C CYS A 269 -21.92 27.40 -10.13
N GLY A 270 -20.74 27.33 -9.51
CA GLY A 270 -20.53 26.71 -8.21
C GLY A 270 -20.33 25.20 -8.29
N THR A 271 -20.10 24.58 -7.13
CA THR A 271 -19.91 23.13 -6.98
C THR A 271 -21.14 22.48 -6.37
N GLU A 272 -21.50 21.32 -6.90
CA GLU A 272 -22.61 20.50 -6.43
C GLU A 272 -22.15 19.08 -6.10
N VAL A 273 -22.83 18.43 -5.16
CA VAL A 273 -22.64 17.02 -4.79
C VAL A 273 -23.97 16.26 -4.80
N GLU A 274 -23.96 15.03 -5.26
CA GLU A 274 -25.10 14.10 -5.28
C GLU A 274 -24.66 12.66 -5.01
N TYR A 275 -25.61 11.75 -4.78
CA TYR A 275 -25.32 10.31 -4.73
C TYR A 275 -24.93 9.81 -6.12
N LEU A 276 -24.00 8.85 -6.16
CA LEU A 276 -23.49 8.25 -7.40
C LEU A 276 -24.59 7.53 -8.21
N ASP A 277 -25.60 6.97 -7.53
CA ASP A 277 -26.77 6.33 -8.14
C ASP A 277 -27.90 7.31 -8.53
N GLY A 278 -27.74 8.58 -8.15
CA GLY A 278 -28.66 9.66 -8.47
C GLY A 278 -29.36 10.25 -7.25
N SER A 279 -29.21 11.56 -7.06
CA SER A 279 -30.04 12.36 -6.16
C SER A 279 -30.13 13.79 -6.66
N PRO A 280 -31.05 14.61 -6.13
CA PRO A 280 -31.01 16.04 -6.41
C PRO A 280 -29.65 16.62 -6.00
N PRO A 281 -28.96 17.37 -6.88
CA PRO A 281 -27.67 17.96 -6.56
C PRO A 281 -27.79 19.00 -5.44
N GLN A 282 -26.83 18.97 -4.51
CA GLN A 282 -26.73 19.91 -3.40
C GLN A 282 -25.55 20.83 -3.61
N LYS A 283 -25.77 22.15 -3.56
CA LYS A 283 -24.67 23.12 -3.59
C LYS A 283 -23.85 23.04 -2.32
N ILE A 284 -22.54 23.02 -2.49
CA ILE A 284 -21.57 22.97 -1.40
C ILE A 284 -20.64 24.17 -1.42
N SER A 285 -19.99 24.42 -0.29
CA SER A 285 -18.99 25.46 -0.15
C SER A 285 -17.91 25.02 0.81
N VAL A 286 -16.67 25.46 0.55
CA VAL A 286 -15.55 25.26 1.48
C VAL A 286 -15.87 25.83 2.88
N CYS A 287 -15.18 25.33 3.91
CA CYS A 287 -15.39 25.79 5.28
C CYS A 287 -15.11 27.30 5.43
N SER A 288 -15.80 27.95 6.37
CA SER A 288 -15.66 29.39 6.66
C SER A 288 -14.63 29.71 7.75
N ILE A 289 -13.78 28.75 8.12
CA ILE A 289 -12.75 28.91 9.16
C ILE A 289 -11.81 30.05 8.78
N ASP A 290 -11.67 31.04 9.65
CA ASP A 290 -10.82 32.22 9.45
C ASP A 290 -9.59 32.23 10.37
N ASN A 291 -9.64 31.48 11.48
CA ASN A 291 -8.54 31.31 12.40
C ASN A 291 -7.77 30.01 12.10
N PRO A 292 -6.48 30.10 11.70
CA PRO A 292 -5.65 28.93 11.39
C PRO A 292 -5.57 27.90 12.52
N VAL A 293 -5.70 28.30 13.79
CA VAL A 293 -5.65 27.38 14.93
C VAL A 293 -6.73 26.28 14.85
N ASN A 294 -7.89 26.62 14.28
CA ASN A 294 -9.03 25.72 14.15
C ASN A 294 -9.05 24.97 12.81
N ALA A 295 -8.11 25.24 11.91
CA ALA A 295 -8.08 24.66 10.57
C ALA A 295 -7.54 23.22 10.62
N SER A 296 -8.27 22.25 10.06
CA SER A 296 -7.76 20.89 9.88
C SER A 296 -6.97 20.74 8.59
N PHE A 297 -5.88 19.98 8.64
CA PHE A 297 -5.14 19.55 7.46
C PHE A 297 -5.73 18.27 6.89
N PHE A 298 -5.77 18.16 5.57
CA PHE A 298 -5.92 16.88 4.89
C PHE A 298 -4.56 16.19 4.80
N GLU A 299 -4.47 14.99 5.34
CA GLU A 299 -3.30 14.11 5.23
C GLU A 299 -3.69 12.85 4.47
N SER A 300 -2.81 12.38 3.58
CA SER A 300 -2.94 11.04 3.02
C SER A 300 -2.67 10.01 4.12
N TYR A 301 -3.22 8.80 3.99
CA TYR A 301 -2.73 7.64 4.77
C TYR A 301 -1.32 7.23 4.33
N GLU A 302 -0.86 7.68 3.17
CA GLU A 302 0.47 7.42 2.64
C GLU A 302 1.50 8.49 3.00
N SER A 303 2.62 8.05 3.57
CA SER A 303 3.76 8.91 3.96
C SER A 303 4.61 9.41 2.78
N ALA A 304 4.51 8.78 1.61
CA ALA A 304 5.33 9.05 0.42
C ALA A 304 4.89 10.30 -0.38
N HIS A 305 3.88 11.03 0.08
CA HIS A 305 3.20 12.07 -0.70
C HIS A 305 3.31 13.48 -0.13
N SER A 306 4.05 13.64 0.97
CA SER A 306 4.33 14.94 1.55
C SER A 306 5.67 14.93 2.26
N LEU A 307 6.44 16.01 2.09
CA LEU A 307 7.57 16.32 2.95
C LEU A 307 7.06 16.56 4.38
N HIS A 308 6.96 15.51 5.19
CA HIS A 308 6.37 15.58 6.54
C HIS A 308 7.04 16.63 7.42
N ASP A 309 8.35 16.86 7.26
CA ASP A 309 9.09 17.92 7.95
C ASP A 309 8.61 19.33 7.56
N LEU A 310 8.31 19.55 6.27
CA LEU A 310 7.82 20.83 5.75
C LEU A 310 6.38 21.07 6.19
N THR A 311 5.50 20.08 6.03
CA THR A 311 4.09 20.16 6.47
C THR A 311 3.99 20.39 7.98
N SER A 312 4.80 19.70 8.78
CA SER A 312 4.86 19.89 10.24
C SER A 312 5.35 21.29 10.61
N SER A 313 6.36 21.81 9.89
CA SER A 313 6.84 23.19 10.08
C SER A 313 5.74 24.21 9.77
N ILE A 314 4.98 24.02 8.68
CA ILE A 314 3.86 24.88 8.28
C ILE A 314 2.75 24.83 9.33
N ALA A 315 2.34 23.64 9.78
CA ALA A 315 1.32 23.47 10.80
C ALA A 315 1.71 24.16 12.12
N LYS A 316 2.98 24.05 12.53
CA LYS A 316 3.53 24.72 13.71
C LYS A 316 3.52 26.24 13.57
N LYS A 317 3.88 26.78 12.39
CA LYS A 317 3.85 28.22 12.10
C LYS A 317 2.43 28.79 12.12
N LEU A 318 1.46 28.01 11.65
CA LEU A 318 0.03 28.36 11.69
C LEU A 318 -0.61 28.16 13.06
N GLY A 319 0.04 27.40 13.96
CA GLY A 319 -0.48 27.10 15.29
C GLY A 319 -1.72 26.19 15.26
N VAL A 320 -1.83 25.34 14.24
CA VAL A 320 -2.96 24.43 14.06
C VAL A 320 -3.06 23.45 15.22
N GLN A 321 -4.27 23.31 15.77
CA GLN A 321 -4.59 22.39 16.87
C GLN A 321 -5.67 21.36 16.52
N ALA A 322 -6.41 21.58 15.43
CA ALA A 322 -7.41 20.63 14.97
C ALA A 322 -6.74 19.34 14.45
N PRO A 323 -7.33 18.15 14.71
CA PRO A 323 -6.80 16.90 14.19
C PRO A 323 -6.85 16.87 12.65
N PRO A 324 -5.91 16.19 11.99
CA PRO A 324 -5.93 16.05 10.54
C PRO A 324 -7.07 15.14 10.08
N VAL A 325 -7.64 15.46 8.92
CA VAL A 325 -8.62 14.62 8.21
C VAL A 325 -7.84 13.69 7.28
N ARG A 326 -7.88 12.39 7.55
CA ARG A 326 -7.16 11.39 6.75
C ARG A 326 -8.06 10.81 5.68
N ILE A 327 -7.70 11.08 4.43
CA ILE A 327 -8.41 10.59 3.25
C ILE A 327 -7.40 10.50 2.11
N ASP A 328 -7.40 9.40 1.37
CA ASP A 328 -6.56 9.24 0.18
C ASP A 328 -7.27 9.77 -1.06
N SER A 329 -6.59 9.72 -2.21
CA SER A 329 -7.15 10.10 -3.51
C SER A 329 -7.54 11.59 -3.64
N GLN A 330 -8.02 11.97 -4.81
CA GLN A 330 -8.65 13.24 -5.16
C GLN A 330 -9.97 13.42 -4.41
N ALA A 331 -10.46 12.41 -3.68
CA ALA A 331 -11.51 12.54 -2.68
C ALA A 331 -11.20 13.65 -1.63
N LYS A 332 -9.92 13.98 -1.39
CA LYS A 332 -9.49 15.17 -0.61
C LYS A 332 -10.07 16.47 -1.15
N TYR A 333 -10.06 16.66 -2.47
CA TYR A 333 -10.62 17.86 -3.10
C TYR A 333 -12.14 17.93 -2.91
N GLY A 334 -12.84 16.81 -3.09
CA GLY A 334 -14.28 16.72 -2.83
C GLY A 334 -14.63 17.01 -1.37
N ALA A 335 -13.93 16.41 -0.42
CA ALA A 335 -14.11 16.65 1.01
C ALA A 335 -13.81 18.10 1.41
N LEU A 336 -12.77 18.72 0.83
CA LEU A 336 -12.45 20.13 1.04
C LEU A 336 -13.53 21.05 0.47
N ALA A 337 -14.02 20.76 -0.74
CA ALA A 337 -15.14 21.50 -1.37
C ALA A 337 -16.44 21.39 -0.56
N ARG A 338 -16.66 20.26 0.12
CA ARG A 338 -17.78 20.04 1.03
C ARG A 338 -17.61 20.71 2.39
N GLY A 339 -16.39 21.15 2.72
CA GLY A 339 -16.06 21.81 3.97
C GLY A 339 -15.68 20.88 5.13
N ASP A 340 -15.34 19.61 4.85
CA ASP A 340 -14.92 18.63 5.88
C ASP A 340 -13.56 18.96 6.50
N GLY A 341 -12.75 19.77 5.81
CA GLY A 341 -11.49 20.27 6.31
C GLY A 341 -11.10 21.59 5.65
N ALA A 342 -9.94 22.12 6.02
CA ALA A 342 -9.58 23.51 5.71
C ALA A 342 -8.35 23.66 4.82
N ILE A 343 -7.34 22.81 4.97
CA ILE A 343 -6.05 22.98 4.31
C ILE A 343 -5.62 21.66 3.67
N TYR A 344 -5.33 21.67 2.38
CA TYR A 344 -4.67 20.57 1.68
C TYR A 344 -3.34 21.07 1.08
N LEU A 345 -2.27 20.31 1.32
CA LEU A 345 -0.92 20.61 0.85
C LEU A 345 -0.37 19.41 0.09
N ARG A 346 0.25 19.69 -1.06
CA ARG A 346 0.93 18.70 -1.89
C ARG A 346 2.28 19.25 -2.31
N PHE A 347 3.35 18.66 -1.80
CA PHE A 347 4.71 19.04 -2.16
C PHE A 347 5.36 17.87 -2.89
N PRO A 348 5.61 17.97 -4.21
CA PRO A 348 6.30 16.92 -4.94
C PRO A 348 7.76 16.79 -4.46
N HIS A 349 8.28 15.57 -4.48
CA HIS A 349 9.70 15.30 -4.21
C HIS A 349 10.58 15.76 -5.39
N GLN A 350 11.89 15.90 -5.14
CA GLN A 350 12.81 16.40 -6.17
C GLN A 350 12.89 15.43 -7.35
N GLY A 351 12.51 15.89 -8.54
CA GLY A 351 12.56 15.09 -9.77
C GLY A 351 11.20 14.53 -10.22
N TYR A 352 10.18 14.61 -9.36
CA TYR A 352 8.80 14.30 -9.74
C TYR A 352 8.10 15.51 -10.36
N ARG A 353 7.34 15.27 -11.44
CA ARG A 353 6.51 16.28 -12.11
C ARG A 353 5.04 15.91 -11.91
N GLU A 354 4.28 16.80 -11.28
CA GLU A 354 2.83 16.61 -11.10
C GLU A 354 2.16 16.51 -12.47
N LYS A 355 1.23 15.56 -12.64
CA LYS A 355 0.47 15.42 -13.89
C LYS A 355 -0.80 16.26 -13.79
N ILE A 356 -1.34 16.66 -14.94
CA ILE A 356 -2.54 17.52 -14.94
C ILE A 356 -3.81 16.78 -14.47
N TRP A 357 -3.90 15.47 -14.68
CA TRP A 357 -5.06 14.66 -14.30
C TRP A 357 -5.20 14.47 -12.78
N ASP A 358 -4.11 14.57 -12.03
CA ASP A 358 -4.11 14.49 -10.56
C ASP A 358 -4.80 15.70 -9.88
N HIS A 359 -5.01 16.79 -10.63
CA HIS A 359 -5.40 18.09 -10.06
C HIS A 359 -6.49 18.85 -10.81
N ALA A 360 -6.69 18.61 -12.11
CA ALA A 360 -7.61 19.44 -12.91
C ALA A 360 -9.04 19.40 -12.37
N ALA A 361 -9.61 18.22 -12.14
CA ALA A 361 -10.98 18.07 -11.66
C ALA A 361 -11.12 18.61 -10.23
N GLY A 362 -10.22 18.21 -9.33
CA GLY A 362 -10.21 18.70 -7.95
C GLY A 362 -10.04 20.23 -7.82
N SER A 363 -9.21 20.83 -8.68
CA SER A 363 -8.94 22.27 -8.68
C SER A 363 -10.21 23.07 -8.97
N ILE A 364 -10.96 22.71 -10.01
CA ILE A 364 -12.21 23.42 -10.33
C ILE A 364 -13.31 23.13 -9.31
N VAL A 365 -13.42 21.89 -8.83
CA VAL A 365 -14.38 21.51 -7.77
C VAL A 365 -14.19 22.35 -6.51
N VAL A 366 -12.94 22.64 -6.11
CA VAL A 366 -12.67 23.48 -4.93
C VAL A 366 -12.84 24.97 -5.22
N THR A 367 -12.35 25.47 -6.36
CA THR A 367 -12.44 26.90 -6.68
C THR A 367 -13.87 27.38 -6.86
N GLU A 368 -14.73 26.58 -7.52
CA GLU A 368 -16.16 26.87 -7.65
C GLU A 368 -16.93 26.70 -6.32
N ALA A 369 -16.43 25.89 -5.38
CA ALA A 369 -16.94 25.83 -4.01
C ALA A 369 -16.51 27.03 -3.14
N GLY A 370 -15.75 27.97 -3.71
CA GLY A 370 -15.28 29.19 -3.04
C GLY A 370 -13.90 29.07 -2.41
N GLY A 371 -13.19 27.96 -2.62
CA GLY A 371 -11.80 27.77 -2.24
C GLY A 371 -10.80 28.48 -3.16
N ILE A 372 -9.52 28.35 -2.84
CA ILE A 372 -8.39 28.83 -3.62
C ILE A 372 -7.40 27.67 -3.76
N VAL A 373 -6.94 27.43 -4.99
CA VAL A 373 -5.92 26.44 -5.36
C VAL A 373 -4.80 27.19 -6.05
N THR A 374 -3.59 27.15 -5.51
CA THR A 374 -2.41 27.82 -6.08
C THR A 374 -1.18 26.94 -5.96
N ASP A 375 -0.11 27.30 -6.67
CA ASP A 375 1.23 26.85 -6.30
C ASP A 375 1.65 27.46 -4.94
N ALA A 376 2.75 26.97 -4.36
CA ALA A 376 3.30 27.48 -3.09
C ALA A 376 3.93 28.88 -3.21
N SER A 377 4.01 29.44 -4.42
CA SER A 377 4.37 30.84 -4.68
C SER A 377 3.15 31.76 -4.72
N GLY A 378 1.94 31.19 -4.75
CA GLY A 378 0.66 31.90 -4.81
C GLY A 378 0.14 32.15 -6.23
N ASN A 379 0.73 31.54 -7.26
CA ASN A 379 0.26 31.64 -8.64
C ASN A 379 -0.83 30.60 -8.92
N GLU A 380 -1.71 30.90 -9.87
CA GLU A 380 -2.68 29.94 -10.39
C GLU A 380 -1.97 28.78 -11.10
N LEU A 381 -2.54 27.58 -10.99
CA LEU A 381 -2.02 26.40 -11.69
C LEU A 381 -2.27 26.52 -13.20
N ASP A 382 -1.22 26.34 -13.99
CA ASP A 382 -1.27 26.45 -15.45
C ASP A 382 -1.40 25.08 -16.11
N PHE A 383 -2.63 24.74 -16.50
CA PHE A 383 -2.97 23.48 -17.19
C PHE A 383 -2.76 23.55 -18.72
N SER A 384 -2.24 24.66 -19.25
CA SER A 384 -2.05 24.86 -20.70
C SER A 384 -0.75 24.24 -21.26
N LYS A 385 0.13 23.76 -20.38
CA LYS A 385 1.48 23.28 -20.72
C LYS A 385 1.56 21.81 -21.17
N GLY A 386 0.41 21.18 -21.39
CA GLY A 386 0.30 19.78 -21.80
C GLY A 386 0.09 18.83 -20.62
N ARG A 387 0.73 17.66 -20.65
CA ARG A 387 0.47 16.56 -19.68
C ARG A 387 0.93 16.82 -18.23
N PHE A 388 1.75 17.84 -17.99
CA PHE A 388 2.39 18.09 -16.69
C PHE A 388 2.13 19.51 -16.17
N LEU A 389 2.11 19.64 -14.84
CA LEU A 389 2.21 20.92 -14.13
C LEU A 389 3.69 21.18 -13.81
N ASP A 390 4.29 22.14 -14.49
CA ASP A 390 5.67 22.56 -14.22
C ASP A 390 5.72 23.45 -12.95
N LEU A 391 5.73 22.80 -11.79
CA LEU A 391 5.71 23.43 -10.47
C LEU A 391 7.07 23.31 -9.77
N ASP A 392 7.60 24.43 -9.28
CA ASP A 392 8.89 24.47 -8.57
C ASP A 392 8.78 24.31 -7.05
N SER A 393 7.56 24.41 -6.47
CA SER A 393 7.41 24.64 -5.03
C SER A 393 6.22 23.94 -4.34
N GLY A 394 5.39 23.20 -5.07
CA GLY A 394 4.21 22.47 -4.55
C GLY A 394 2.87 23.20 -4.75
N ILE A 395 1.78 22.52 -4.40
CA ILE A 395 0.38 22.98 -4.49
C ILE A 395 -0.18 23.18 -3.10
N ILE A 396 -0.87 24.29 -2.91
CA ILE A 396 -1.57 24.63 -1.67
C ILE A 396 -3.03 24.94 -1.96
N VAL A 397 -3.91 24.41 -1.11
CA VAL A 397 -5.36 24.51 -1.28
C VAL A 397 -6.01 24.86 0.04
N THR A 398 -6.81 25.92 0.07
CA THR A 398 -7.55 26.34 1.26
C THR A 398 -8.69 27.30 0.91
N ASN A 399 -9.36 27.89 1.89
CA ASN A 399 -10.38 28.91 1.68
C ASN A 399 -9.78 30.32 1.52
N LYS A 400 -10.62 31.28 1.14
CA LYS A 400 -10.18 32.68 0.92
C LYS A 400 -9.65 33.35 2.18
N GLN A 401 -10.15 32.96 3.36
CA GLN A 401 -9.78 33.55 4.63
C GLN A 401 -8.38 33.13 5.09
N LEU A 402 -8.03 31.85 4.96
CA LEU A 402 -6.78 31.28 5.45
C LEU A 402 -5.61 31.43 4.47
N MET A 403 -5.87 31.61 3.17
CA MET A 403 -4.83 31.66 2.14
C MET A 403 -3.69 32.66 2.45
N PRO A 404 -3.94 33.91 2.89
CA PRO A 404 -2.85 34.84 3.20
C PRO A 404 -1.91 34.35 4.31
N SER A 405 -2.46 33.76 5.37
CA SER A 405 -1.67 33.18 6.47
C SER A 405 -0.95 31.91 6.04
N LEU A 406 -1.62 31.03 5.28
CA LEU A 406 -1.05 29.78 4.79
C LEU A 406 0.12 30.03 3.86
N LEU A 407 -0.05 30.89 2.85
CA LEU A 407 0.99 31.22 1.89
C LEU A 407 2.23 31.80 2.59
N LYS A 408 2.04 32.68 3.56
CA LYS A 408 3.14 33.22 4.37
C LYS A 408 3.88 32.11 5.13
N ALA A 409 3.16 31.21 5.81
CA ALA A 409 3.75 30.11 6.56
C ALA A 409 4.53 29.14 5.65
N VAL A 410 3.99 28.84 4.47
CA VAL A 410 4.60 27.98 3.44
C VAL A 410 5.91 28.61 2.93
N GLN A 411 5.88 29.88 2.53
CA GLN A 411 7.06 30.58 2.01
C GLN A 411 8.17 30.70 3.06
N GLU A 412 7.81 30.97 4.32
CA GLU A 412 8.77 30.99 5.43
C GLU A 412 9.40 29.61 5.67
N ALA A 413 8.59 28.55 5.66
CA ALA A 413 9.07 27.18 5.87
C ALA A 413 10.01 26.71 4.75
N ILE A 414 9.67 26.98 3.48
CA ILE A 414 10.53 26.68 2.32
C ILE A 414 11.85 27.45 2.41
N LYS A 415 11.80 28.73 2.80
CA LYS A 415 13.00 29.56 2.94
C LYS A 415 13.94 29.03 4.02
N GLU A 416 13.41 28.64 5.18
CA GLU A 416 14.19 28.04 6.27
C GLU A 416 14.85 26.72 5.83
N GLN A 417 14.11 25.88 5.10
CA GLN A 417 14.63 24.61 4.57
C GLN A 417 15.78 24.84 3.57
N ASN A 418 15.62 25.80 2.64
CA ASN A 418 16.66 26.14 1.67
C ASN A 418 17.91 26.74 2.34
N GLN A 419 17.74 27.55 3.39
CA GLN A 419 18.84 28.10 4.16
C GLN A 419 19.61 27.00 4.92
N ALA A 420 18.89 26.07 5.56
CA ALA A 420 19.49 24.91 6.22
C ALA A 420 20.28 24.02 5.24
N ALA A 421 19.74 23.78 4.04
CA ALA A 421 20.42 23.03 2.98
C ALA A 421 21.70 23.72 2.47
N SER A 422 21.67 25.06 2.36
CA SER A 422 22.85 25.84 1.94
C SER A 422 23.98 25.82 2.98
N LEU A 423 23.65 25.89 4.27
CA LEU A 423 24.61 25.83 5.39
C LEU A 423 25.29 24.46 5.48
N PHE A 424 24.53 23.39 5.20
CA PHE A 424 25.07 22.02 5.12
C PHE A 424 26.07 21.88 3.97
N ARG A 425 25.77 22.41 2.77
CA ARG A 425 26.70 22.37 1.61
C ARG A 425 28.00 23.14 1.85
N THR A 426 27.98 24.23 2.62
CA THR A 426 29.21 24.98 2.97
C THR A 426 30.10 24.30 4.00
N SER A 427 29.60 23.28 4.71
CA SER A 427 30.37 22.56 5.74
C SER A 427 31.16 21.33 5.21
N GLN A 428 30.93 20.93 3.95
CA GLN A 428 31.57 19.78 3.29
C GLN A 428 32.68 20.15 2.28
N ALA A 429 33.47 21.19 2.55
CA ALA A 429 34.71 21.42 1.80
C ALA A 429 35.83 20.48 2.31
N PRO A 430 36.67 19.88 1.43
CA PRO A 430 37.60 18.82 1.82
C PRO A 430 38.75 19.36 2.68
N ARG A 431 38.86 18.87 3.93
CA ARG A 431 40.09 19.06 4.72
C ARG A 431 41.18 18.15 4.17
N LEU A 432 42.17 18.78 3.55
CA LEU A 432 43.45 18.19 3.18
C LEU A 432 44.04 17.39 4.35
N THR A 433 44.29 16.11 4.10
CA THR A 433 45.00 15.20 4.99
C THR A 433 46.47 15.64 5.12
N LYS A 434 46.97 15.73 6.36
CA LYS A 434 48.40 15.66 6.66
C LYS A 434 48.65 14.41 7.52
N PRO A 435 49.78 13.71 7.33
CA PRO A 435 49.99 12.39 7.90
C PRO A 435 50.43 12.47 9.37
N TRP A 436 49.87 11.58 10.19
CA TRP A 436 50.22 11.46 11.60
C TRP A 436 51.44 10.55 11.78
N SER A 437 52.49 11.12 12.37
CA SER A 437 53.75 10.46 12.71
C SER A 437 53.63 9.62 13.98
N ARG A 438 54.20 8.42 13.94
CA ARG A 438 54.50 7.53 15.08
C ARG A 438 55.17 8.28 16.25
N CYS A 439 54.74 8.00 17.49
CA CYS A 439 55.64 8.03 18.65
C CYS A 439 55.27 6.94 19.67
N LYS A 440 56.33 6.26 20.13
CA LYS A 440 56.35 5.19 21.15
C LYS A 440 56.52 5.80 22.55
N THR A 441 56.07 5.07 23.58
CA THR A 441 56.68 4.89 24.94
C THR A 441 55.71 4.00 25.74
N GLU A 442 55.99 2.72 26.05
CA GLU A 442 56.87 2.10 27.05
C GLU A 442 56.54 2.30 28.55
N ALA A 443 56.70 1.16 29.27
CA ALA A 443 56.76 0.93 30.73
C ALA A 443 55.45 0.83 31.54
N ALA A 444 55.32 0.01 32.61
CA ALA A 444 55.88 -1.27 33.06
C ALA A 444 55.20 -1.63 34.41
N ALA A 445 54.92 -2.92 34.61
CA ALA A 445 54.91 -3.72 35.85
C ALA A 445 54.36 -3.17 37.19
N ARG A 446 53.47 -3.96 37.85
CA ARG A 446 53.83 -4.82 39.01
C ARG A 446 52.66 -5.65 39.57
N SER A 447 53.01 -6.84 40.02
CA SER A 447 52.21 -7.86 40.72
C SER A 447 52.02 -7.55 42.21
N VAL A 448 51.00 -8.14 42.85
CA VAL A 448 51.06 -8.76 44.19
C VAL A 448 50.00 -9.87 44.31
N LEU A 449 50.43 -11.05 44.75
CA LEU A 449 49.65 -12.21 45.23
C LEU A 449 49.33 -12.08 46.73
N THR A 450 48.20 -12.62 47.20
CA THR A 450 48.10 -13.37 48.48
C THR A 450 46.79 -14.19 48.54
N SER A 451 46.85 -15.34 49.22
CA SER A 451 45.85 -16.43 49.28
C SER A 451 45.13 -16.51 50.65
N PRO A 452 44.47 -17.62 51.09
CA PRO A 452 43.04 -17.65 51.43
C PRO A 452 42.73 -18.02 52.90
N VAL A 453 41.45 -17.99 53.31
CA VAL A 453 40.99 -18.59 54.58
C VAL A 453 39.62 -19.27 54.41
N SER A 454 39.52 -20.52 54.90
CA SER A 454 38.31 -21.34 55.03
C SER A 454 37.89 -21.48 56.50
N LEU A 455 36.60 -21.77 56.71
CA LEU A 455 35.96 -22.70 57.67
C LEU A 455 34.74 -22.08 58.37
N HIS A 456 33.57 -22.73 58.23
CA HIS A 456 32.91 -23.47 59.33
C HIS A 456 31.66 -24.21 58.82
N SER A 457 31.48 -25.44 59.29
CA SER A 457 30.26 -26.25 59.20
C SER A 457 29.61 -26.33 60.60
N PRO A 458 28.31 -26.68 60.70
CA PRO A 458 27.96 -27.91 61.41
C PRO A 458 26.83 -28.76 60.78
N LYS A 459 26.86 -30.06 61.14
CA LYS A 459 25.99 -31.22 60.80
C LYS A 459 24.73 -31.31 61.75
N PRO A 460 23.93 -32.41 61.82
CA PRO A 460 23.14 -33.19 60.83
C PRO A 460 21.67 -33.54 61.27
N THR A 461 20.92 -34.28 60.42
CA THR A 461 19.82 -35.30 60.63
C THR A 461 18.44 -34.97 60.01
N PRO A 462 17.57 -35.95 59.62
CA PRO A 462 17.75 -37.31 59.05
C PRO A 462 16.98 -37.53 57.69
N PRO A 463 17.08 -38.70 57.00
CA PRO A 463 16.39 -38.99 55.72
C PRO A 463 15.19 -39.98 55.90
N PRO A 464 14.55 -40.51 54.83
CA PRO A 464 13.82 -39.87 53.71
C PRO A 464 12.42 -40.50 53.49
N CYS A 465 11.58 -39.95 52.59
CA CYS A 465 10.61 -40.75 51.82
C CYS A 465 10.41 -40.16 50.41
N PRO A 466 10.17 -41.00 49.38
CA PRO A 466 10.55 -40.74 47.99
C PRO A 466 9.37 -40.30 47.11
N PHE A 467 9.69 -39.93 45.87
CA PHE A 467 8.80 -39.51 44.77
C PHE A 467 8.38 -38.04 44.73
N MET A 468 9.27 -37.21 44.22
CA MET A 468 9.01 -36.31 43.09
C MET A 468 10.37 -35.77 42.64
N SER A 469 10.82 -36.18 41.46
CA SER A 469 12.08 -35.73 40.86
C SER A 469 12.10 -34.20 40.76
N GLN A 470 13.06 -33.58 41.44
CA GLN A 470 13.39 -32.16 41.28
C GLN A 470 13.81 -31.88 39.83
N PRO A 471 13.50 -30.70 39.27
CA PRO A 471 14.08 -30.27 38.00
C PRO A 471 15.60 -30.12 38.17
N PRO A 472 16.41 -30.58 37.21
CA PRO A 472 17.86 -30.55 37.35
C PRO A 472 18.39 -29.11 37.44
N GLU A 473 19.44 -28.93 38.24
CA GLU A 473 20.28 -27.74 38.30
C GLU A 473 20.76 -27.33 36.89
N VAL A 474 20.91 -26.01 36.69
CA VAL A 474 21.15 -25.29 35.43
C VAL A 474 22.22 -25.96 34.54
N ALA A 475 21.78 -26.78 33.61
CA ALA A 475 22.55 -27.12 32.41
C ALA A 475 22.59 -25.88 31.50
N GLY A 476 23.76 -25.56 30.93
CA GLY A 476 23.89 -24.47 29.96
C GLY A 476 22.95 -24.67 28.75
N ASN A 477 22.66 -23.59 28.01
CA ASN A 477 21.77 -23.63 26.85
C ASN A 477 22.25 -24.72 25.84
N PRO A 478 21.49 -25.81 25.63
CA PRO A 478 21.89 -26.91 24.76
C PRO A 478 21.94 -26.55 23.28
N TYR A 479 21.33 -25.43 22.88
CA TYR A 479 21.32 -24.88 21.52
C TYR A 479 22.11 -23.55 21.44
N GLY A 480 23.12 -23.35 22.31
CA GLY A 480 23.86 -22.09 22.39
C GLY A 480 24.60 -21.73 21.10
N ALA A 481 25.14 -22.71 20.38
CA ALA A 481 25.80 -22.49 19.09
C ALA A 481 24.78 -22.12 18.00
N GLU A 482 23.66 -22.83 17.97
CA GLU A 482 22.55 -22.57 17.06
C GLU A 482 21.94 -21.18 17.30
N LEU A 483 21.81 -20.76 18.56
CA LEU A 483 21.33 -19.42 18.92
C LEU A 483 22.28 -18.33 18.46
N ALA A 484 23.58 -18.50 18.67
CA ALA A 484 24.57 -17.54 18.20
C ALA A 484 24.54 -17.41 16.66
N ALA A 485 24.44 -18.53 15.95
CA ALA A 485 24.34 -18.55 14.50
C ALA A 485 23.03 -17.89 14.02
N ALA A 486 21.90 -18.21 14.63
CA ALA A 486 20.59 -17.65 14.30
C ALA A 486 20.51 -16.14 14.53
N LYS A 487 21.02 -15.65 15.67
CA LYS A 487 21.07 -14.21 15.97
C LYS A 487 21.91 -13.47 14.93
N LYS A 488 23.09 -14.01 14.59
CA LYS A 488 23.95 -13.42 13.54
C LYS A 488 23.26 -13.42 12.17
N ALA A 489 22.62 -14.53 11.80
CA ALA A 489 21.88 -14.70 10.55
C ALA A 489 20.75 -13.67 10.42
N VAL A 490 19.91 -13.57 11.45
CA VAL A 490 18.77 -12.64 11.47
C VAL A 490 19.24 -11.18 11.48
N SER A 491 20.28 -10.83 12.25
CA SER A 491 20.85 -9.47 12.23
C SER A 491 21.45 -9.07 10.88
N LEU A 492 22.02 -10.03 10.13
CA LEU A 492 22.50 -9.80 8.77
C LEU A 492 21.34 -9.56 7.79
N ALA A 493 20.36 -10.46 7.77
CA ALA A 493 19.18 -10.33 6.91
C ALA A 493 18.38 -9.05 7.22
N ALA A 494 18.16 -8.75 8.50
CA ALA A 494 17.47 -7.55 8.94
C ALA A 494 18.14 -6.25 8.46
N ARG A 495 19.48 -6.21 8.38
CA ARG A 495 20.21 -5.05 7.82
C ARG A 495 20.07 -4.93 6.31
N LEU A 496 20.06 -6.06 5.59
CA LEU A 496 19.74 -6.06 4.16
C LEU A 496 18.34 -5.51 3.95
N CYS A 497 17.35 -6.02 4.69
CA CYS A 497 15.97 -5.52 4.63
C CYS A 497 15.87 -4.03 4.96
N GLN A 498 16.57 -3.53 6.00
CA GLN A 498 16.59 -2.11 6.32
C GLN A 498 17.12 -1.25 5.17
N ARG A 499 18.19 -1.69 4.51
CA ARG A 499 18.76 -0.98 3.36
C ARG A 499 17.76 -0.95 2.21
N VAL A 500 17.21 -2.10 1.84
CA VAL A 500 16.23 -2.18 0.75
C VAL A 500 14.97 -1.38 1.08
N GLN A 501 14.47 -1.44 2.31
CA GLN A 501 13.32 -0.63 2.72
C GLN A 501 13.63 0.86 2.63
N GLN A 502 14.82 1.28 3.06
CA GLN A 502 15.26 2.67 2.91
C GLN A 502 15.34 3.08 1.44
N ASP A 503 15.86 2.22 0.57
CA ASP A 503 15.93 2.46 -0.87
C ASP A 503 14.53 2.51 -1.50
N ILE A 504 13.59 1.65 -1.08
CA ILE A 504 12.17 1.70 -1.49
C ILE A 504 11.54 3.03 -1.06
N LEU A 505 11.82 3.48 0.17
CA LEU A 505 11.28 4.73 0.70
C LEU A 505 11.97 5.99 0.12
N GLN A 506 13.15 5.85 -0.48
CA GLN A 506 13.94 6.93 -1.09
C GLN A 506 13.85 6.98 -2.61
N SER A 507 13.42 5.90 -3.28
CA SER A 507 13.33 5.83 -4.73
C SER A 507 11.99 6.42 -5.23
N ASP A 508 12.08 7.58 -5.89
CA ASP A 508 10.93 8.28 -6.50
C ASP A 508 10.40 7.60 -7.79
N VAL A 509 10.97 6.45 -8.19
CA VAL A 509 10.55 5.63 -9.34
C VAL A 509 9.88 4.36 -8.84
N GLN A 510 8.68 4.50 -8.27
CA GLN A 510 7.71 3.42 -8.38
C GLN A 510 6.67 3.86 -9.40
N SER A 511 6.82 3.37 -10.64
CA SER A 511 5.61 2.91 -11.30
C SER A 511 4.95 1.94 -10.31
N LYS A 512 3.62 2.07 -10.12
CA LYS A 512 2.83 1.24 -9.22
C LYS A 512 2.94 -0.28 -9.54
N ALA A 513 3.76 -0.69 -10.52
CA ALA A 513 3.98 -2.04 -11.03
C ALA A 513 5.22 -2.76 -10.46
N ASP A 514 6.30 -2.08 -10.05
CA ASP A 514 7.56 -2.78 -9.74
C ASP A 514 7.60 -3.39 -8.31
N ARG A 515 7.38 -4.71 -8.20
CA ARG A 515 7.55 -5.48 -6.94
C ARG A 515 8.98 -6.00 -6.74
N THR A 516 9.89 -5.71 -7.67
CA THR A 516 11.29 -6.18 -7.63
C THR A 516 11.98 -5.90 -6.29
N PRO A 517 11.84 -4.73 -5.65
CA PRO A 517 12.55 -4.45 -4.39
C PRO A 517 12.18 -5.40 -3.25
N VAL A 518 10.92 -5.81 -3.18
CA VAL A 518 10.43 -6.74 -2.15
C VAL A 518 10.97 -8.13 -2.40
N THR A 519 10.82 -8.60 -3.64
CA THR A 519 11.36 -9.88 -4.11
C THR A 519 12.87 -9.99 -3.88
N VAL A 520 13.62 -8.91 -4.16
CA VAL A 520 15.06 -8.85 -3.93
C VAL A 520 15.40 -8.95 -2.44
N ALA A 521 14.62 -8.31 -1.57
CA ALA A 521 14.83 -8.37 -0.12
C ALA A 521 14.49 -9.75 0.47
N ASP A 522 13.41 -10.39 0.01
CA ASP A 522 13.01 -11.75 0.43
C ASP A 522 14.09 -12.77 0.08
N TYR A 523 14.49 -12.83 -1.20
CA TYR A 523 15.55 -13.73 -1.65
C TYR A 523 16.91 -13.42 -0.99
N GLY A 524 17.29 -12.14 -0.92
CA GLY A 524 18.55 -11.71 -0.31
C GLY A 524 18.65 -12.10 1.17
N SER A 525 17.56 -11.95 1.91
CA SER A 525 17.46 -12.35 3.32
C SER A 525 17.59 -13.86 3.50
N GLN A 526 16.88 -14.64 2.67
CA GLN A 526 16.98 -16.09 2.69
C GLN A 526 18.41 -16.58 2.37
N VAL A 527 19.09 -15.94 1.43
CA VAL A 527 20.50 -16.24 1.10
C VAL A 527 21.40 -15.97 2.30
N LEU A 528 21.29 -14.79 2.93
CA LEU A 528 22.13 -14.42 4.07
C LEU A 528 21.90 -15.33 5.27
N VAL A 529 20.65 -15.72 5.54
CA VAL A 529 20.34 -16.67 6.63
C VAL A 529 20.95 -18.05 6.32
N SER A 530 20.73 -18.56 5.12
CA SER A 530 21.28 -19.85 4.66
C SER A 530 22.80 -19.89 4.76
N LEU A 531 23.48 -18.82 4.32
CA LEU A 531 24.93 -18.67 4.41
C LEU A 531 25.41 -18.66 5.87
N ALA A 532 24.84 -17.77 6.69
CA ALA A 532 25.29 -17.58 8.06
C ALA A 532 25.12 -18.84 8.92
N LEU A 533 24.00 -19.57 8.71
CA LEU A 533 23.77 -20.85 9.38
C LEU A 533 24.76 -21.94 8.92
N LYS A 534 25.00 -22.08 7.61
CA LYS A 534 25.97 -23.06 7.08
C LYS A 534 27.39 -22.79 7.57
N MET A 535 27.80 -21.52 7.63
CA MET A 535 29.12 -21.14 8.13
C MET A 535 29.24 -21.27 9.66
N GLY A 536 28.16 -20.99 10.40
CA GLY A 536 28.13 -21.11 11.86
C GLY A 536 28.02 -22.54 12.36
N LEU A 537 27.43 -23.45 11.57
CA LEU A 537 27.09 -24.82 11.96
C LEU A 537 27.54 -25.88 10.92
N PRO A 538 28.83 -25.97 10.57
CA PRO A 538 29.31 -26.77 9.44
C PRO A 538 29.18 -28.30 9.62
N SER A 539 28.95 -28.79 10.84
CA SER A 539 28.89 -30.24 11.15
C SER A 539 27.46 -30.80 11.20
N HIS A 540 26.43 -29.99 10.96
CA HIS A 540 25.03 -30.41 11.03
C HIS A 540 24.44 -30.62 9.63
N SER A 541 23.55 -31.60 9.49
CA SER A 541 22.73 -31.74 8.29
C SER A 541 21.87 -30.49 8.13
N PHE A 542 22.14 -29.69 7.11
CA PHE A 542 21.40 -28.45 6.85
C PHE A 542 20.03 -28.79 6.24
N SER A 543 18.97 -28.41 6.94
CA SER A 543 17.60 -28.50 6.47
C SER A 543 16.87 -27.23 6.86
N MET A 544 16.25 -26.56 5.89
CA MET A 544 15.51 -25.33 6.10
C MET A 544 14.19 -25.38 5.32
N VAL A 545 13.10 -25.01 5.99
CA VAL A 545 11.79 -24.71 5.41
C VAL A 545 11.70 -23.20 5.32
N ALA A 546 11.67 -22.66 4.11
CA ALA A 546 11.52 -21.22 3.89
C ALA A 546 10.36 -20.93 2.95
N GLU A 547 9.90 -19.69 2.90
CA GLU A 547 8.82 -19.25 2.00
C GLU A 547 9.24 -19.39 0.52
N GLU A 548 10.45 -18.93 0.19
CA GLU A 548 10.89 -18.73 -1.19
C GLU A 548 11.64 -19.92 -1.82
N ASP A 549 11.51 -20.07 -3.14
CA ASP A 549 12.30 -21.01 -3.95
C ASP A 549 12.87 -20.34 -5.22
N SER A 550 13.92 -20.94 -5.82
CA SER A 550 14.64 -20.30 -6.93
C SER A 550 14.02 -20.50 -8.32
N LYS A 551 12.84 -21.14 -8.46
CA LYS A 551 12.26 -21.45 -9.77
C LYS A 551 12.09 -20.20 -10.62
N ASP A 552 11.57 -19.13 -10.04
CA ASP A 552 11.28 -17.89 -10.77
C ASP A 552 12.57 -17.16 -11.20
N LEU A 553 13.66 -17.35 -10.44
CA LEU A 553 14.98 -16.78 -10.75
C LEU A 553 15.77 -17.54 -11.82
N ARG A 554 15.31 -18.72 -12.24
CA ARG A 554 15.96 -19.57 -13.25
C ARG A 554 15.40 -19.37 -14.66
N ASN A 555 14.39 -18.52 -14.81
CA ASN A 555 13.76 -18.21 -16.10
C ASN A 555 14.60 -17.18 -16.88
N ASP A 556 14.57 -17.23 -18.22
CA ASP A 556 15.42 -16.41 -19.12
C ASP A 556 15.27 -14.88 -18.91
N GLY A 557 14.18 -14.41 -18.29
CA GLY A 557 13.94 -13.00 -17.96
C GLY A 557 14.38 -12.54 -16.56
N ALA A 558 14.83 -13.44 -15.69
CA ALA A 558 15.09 -13.12 -14.27
C ALA A 558 16.57 -12.79 -13.96
N GLN A 559 17.42 -12.73 -14.99
CA GLN A 559 18.86 -12.59 -14.82
C GLN A 559 19.25 -11.25 -14.17
N GLU A 560 18.54 -10.16 -14.49
CA GLU A 560 18.79 -8.85 -13.88
C GLU A 560 18.44 -8.83 -12.38
N ILE A 561 17.34 -9.49 -12.00
CA ILE A 561 16.90 -9.62 -10.60
C ILE A 561 17.93 -10.45 -9.82
N LEU A 562 18.39 -11.56 -10.40
CA LEU A 562 19.44 -12.39 -9.79
C LEU A 562 20.75 -11.63 -9.60
N ASP A 563 21.10 -10.75 -10.54
CA ASP A 563 22.30 -9.91 -10.45
C ASP A 563 22.16 -8.88 -9.33
N HIS A 564 20.98 -8.28 -9.22
CA HIS A 564 20.67 -7.34 -8.14
C HIS A 564 20.74 -8.03 -6.76
N ILE A 565 20.11 -9.20 -6.61
CA ILE A 565 20.19 -10.00 -5.36
C ILE A 565 21.64 -10.32 -5.02
N THR A 566 22.42 -10.79 -6.01
CA THR A 566 23.82 -11.19 -5.80
C THR A 566 24.68 -10.02 -5.34
N ASN A 567 24.52 -8.85 -5.98
CA ASN A 567 25.26 -7.64 -5.61
C ASN A 567 24.89 -7.18 -4.21
N LEU A 568 23.59 -7.07 -3.91
CA LEU A 568 23.09 -6.61 -2.62
C LEU A 568 23.55 -7.50 -1.45
N VAL A 569 23.50 -8.83 -1.65
CA VAL A 569 23.98 -9.81 -0.66
C VAL A 569 25.48 -9.63 -0.42
N ASN A 570 26.29 -9.57 -1.47
CA ASN A 570 27.73 -9.39 -1.35
C ASN A 570 28.10 -8.05 -0.70
N GLU A 571 27.44 -6.96 -1.06
CA GLU A 571 27.62 -5.66 -0.41
C GLU A 571 27.26 -5.70 1.07
N THR A 572 26.20 -6.43 1.44
CA THR A 572 25.82 -6.61 2.85
C THR A 572 26.89 -7.37 3.61
N ILE A 573 27.40 -8.49 3.05
CA ILE A 573 28.48 -9.29 3.63
C ILE A 573 29.74 -8.43 3.85
N VAL A 574 30.14 -7.67 2.84
CA VAL A 574 31.32 -6.78 2.89
C VAL A 574 31.12 -5.69 3.95
N SER A 575 29.94 -5.07 3.99
CA SER A 575 29.65 -3.99 4.94
C SER A 575 29.63 -4.46 6.40
N ASP A 576 29.25 -5.71 6.65
CA ASP A 576 29.30 -6.29 7.99
C ASP A 576 30.71 -6.70 8.41
N GLY A 577 31.55 -7.11 7.45
CA GLY A 577 32.91 -7.61 7.72
C GLY A 577 32.95 -8.96 8.45
N SER A 578 31.81 -9.65 8.58
CA SER A 578 31.71 -10.93 9.29
C SER A 578 32.28 -12.13 8.55
N TYR A 579 32.32 -12.06 7.22
CA TYR A 579 32.74 -13.16 6.34
C TYR A 579 33.57 -12.60 5.19
N GLU A 580 34.72 -13.21 4.91
CA GLU A 580 35.55 -12.91 3.74
C GLU A 580 35.17 -13.84 2.58
N VAL A 581 33.91 -13.75 2.15
CA VAL A 581 33.35 -14.58 1.07
C VAL A 581 32.60 -13.68 0.09
N SER A 582 32.76 -13.96 -1.20
CA SER A 582 31.93 -13.38 -2.27
C SER A 582 31.15 -14.53 -2.92
N LEU A 583 29.84 -14.39 -2.99
CA LEU A 583 28.94 -15.37 -3.59
C LEU A 583 28.83 -15.14 -5.09
N SER A 584 28.90 -16.22 -5.87
CA SER A 584 28.47 -16.24 -7.27
C SER A 584 26.93 -16.37 -7.37
N LYS A 585 26.39 -16.18 -8.58
CA LYS A 585 24.95 -16.37 -8.84
C LYS A 585 24.51 -17.82 -8.56
N ASP A 586 25.36 -18.80 -8.85
CA ASP A 586 25.11 -20.21 -8.57
C ASP A 586 25.08 -20.49 -7.05
N ASP A 587 25.93 -19.81 -6.28
CA ASP A 587 25.92 -19.89 -4.82
C ASP A 587 24.62 -19.30 -4.24
N VAL A 588 24.15 -18.17 -4.79
CA VAL A 588 22.88 -17.53 -4.42
C VAL A 588 21.70 -18.48 -4.68
N LEU A 589 21.60 -19.05 -5.88
CA LEU A 589 20.53 -20.01 -6.22
C LEU A 589 20.58 -21.25 -5.31
N THR A 590 21.78 -21.76 -5.02
CA THR A 590 22.00 -22.90 -4.12
C THR A 590 21.62 -22.57 -2.68
N ALA A 591 21.85 -21.32 -2.24
CA ALA A 591 21.48 -20.86 -0.90
C ALA A 591 19.95 -20.76 -0.75
N ILE A 592 19.25 -20.22 -1.76
CA ILE A 592 17.79 -20.13 -1.82
C ILE A 592 17.18 -21.53 -1.81
N ASP A 593 17.66 -22.43 -2.68
CA ASP A 593 17.16 -23.81 -2.79
C ASP A 593 17.38 -24.66 -1.53
N GLY A 594 18.23 -24.20 -0.62
CA GLY A 594 18.37 -24.78 0.72
C GLY A 594 17.10 -24.70 1.57
N GLY A 595 16.15 -23.83 1.21
CA GLY A 595 14.85 -23.62 1.88
C GLY A 595 13.72 -24.57 1.47
N LYS A 596 13.99 -25.53 0.57
CA LYS A 596 12.98 -26.45 -0.01
C LYS A 596 12.60 -27.63 0.89
N SER A 597 13.02 -27.67 2.15
CA SER A 597 12.60 -28.76 3.04
C SER A 597 11.09 -28.71 3.26
N GLU A 598 10.46 -29.88 3.33
CA GLU A 598 9.07 -30.00 3.78
C GLU A 598 8.96 -29.90 5.31
N GLY A 599 10.07 -29.95 6.05
CA GLY A 599 10.08 -30.11 7.50
C GLY A 599 9.66 -31.51 7.92
N GLY A 600 9.05 -31.64 9.10
CA GLY A 600 8.47 -32.90 9.57
C GLY A 600 8.73 -33.22 11.04
N PRO A 601 8.38 -34.45 11.46
CA PRO A 601 8.42 -34.85 12.86
C PRO A 601 9.79 -35.31 13.36
N CYS A 602 10.76 -35.52 12.48
CA CYS A 602 12.07 -36.10 12.84
C CYS A 602 13.21 -35.22 12.34
N GLY A 603 14.30 -35.15 13.10
CA GLY A 603 15.48 -34.37 12.73
C GLY A 603 15.36 -32.87 13.02
N ARG A 604 16.36 -32.11 12.53
CA ARG A 604 16.49 -30.68 12.75
C ARG A 604 16.15 -29.88 11.50
N HIS A 605 15.21 -28.95 11.63
CA HIS A 605 14.76 -28.10 10.53
C HIS A 605 14.74 -26.63 10.97
N TRP A 606 15.46 -25.78 10.25
CA TRP A 606 15.29 -24.33 10.37
C TRP A 606 13.99 -23.92 9.67
N ILE A 607 13.25 -22.99 10.26
CA ILE A 607 12.02 -22.44 9.68
C ILE A 607 12.23 -20.95 9.50
N LEU A 608 12.14 -20.46 8.27
CA LEU A 608 12.43 -19.08 7.94
C LEU A 608 11.25 -18.43 7.24
N ASP A 609 10.82 -17.30 7.78
CA ASP A 609 10.13 -16.26 7.02
C ASP A 609 11.11 -15.09 6.81
N PRO A 610 11.59 -14.86 5.58
CA PRO A 610 12.58 -13.82 5.31
C PRO A 610 12.02 -12.42 5.56
N ILE A 611 10.74 -12.15 5.24
CA ILE A 611 10.05 -10.88 5.51
C ILE A 611 8.58 -11.15 5.84
N ASP A 612 8.34 -11.42 7.12
CA ASP A 612 6.99 -11.50 7.66
C ASP A 612 6.40 -10.09 7.74
N GLY A 613 5.22 -9.90 7.14
CA GLY A 613 4.58 -8.60 7.05
C GLY A 613 5.08 -7.74 5.88
N THR A 614 5.27 -8.34 4.70
CA THR A 614 5.65 -7.66 3.43
C THR A 614 4.88 -6.38 3.14
N LYS A 615 3.59 -6.29 3.47
CA LYS A 615 2.81 -5.05 3.30
C LYS A 615 3.29 -3.94 4.24
N GLY A 616 3.59 -4.28 5.51
CA GLY A 616 4.23 -3.38 6.46
C GLY A 616 5.63 -2.98 6.00
N PHE A 617 6.40 -3.91 5.43
CA PHE A 617 7.70 -3.63 4.82
C PHE A 617 7.62 -2.56 3.72
N ILE A 618 6.70 -2.71 2.76
CA ILE A 618 6.50 -1.71 1.67
C ILE A 618 6.03 -0.36 2.22
N ARG A 619 5.21 -0.34 3.28
CA ARG A 619 4.70 0.90 3.89
C ARG A 619 5.75 1.69 4.68
N GLY A 620 6.87 1.08 5.04
CA GLY A 620 7.77 1.62 6.06
C GLY A 620 7.31 1.38 7.50
N ASP A 621 6.30 0.51 7.69
CA ASP A 621 5.77 0.12 9.00
C ASP A 621 6.54 -1.10 9.57
N GLN A 622 5.93 -1.85 10.49
CA GLN A 622 6.52 -3.03 11.12
C GLN A 622 6.59 -4.22 10.16
N TYR A 623 7.72 -4.91 10.19
CA TYR A 623 7.95 -6.23 9.58
C TYR A 623 8.95 -6.99 10.45
N ALA A 624 9.06 -8.31 10.24
CA ALA A 624 10.01 -9.14 10.97
C ALA A 624 10.73 -10.12 10.05
N VAL A 625 12.01 -10.37 10.34
CA VAL A 625 12.74 -11.55 9.85
C VAL A 625 12.60 -12.62 10.92
N ALA A 626 11.94 -13.73 10.62
CA ALA A 626 11.58 -14.73 11.62
C ALA A 626 12.29 -16.06 11.35
N LEU A 627 13.12 -16.50 12.31
CA LEU A 627 13.88 -17.74 12.22
C LEU A 627 13.63 -18.63 13.44
N GLY A 628 13.04 -19.80 13.21
CA GLY A 628 12.86 -20.86 14.21
C GLY A 628 13.74 -22.08 13.93
N LEU A 629 13.98 -22.89 14.95
CA LEU A 629 14.57 -24.22 14.83
C LEU A 629 13.62 -25.26 15.41
N LEU A 630 13.27 -26.26 14.61
CA LEU A 630 12.66 -27.49 15.07
C LEU A 630 13.73 -28.55 15.35
N ASP A 631 13.54 -29.31 16.42
CA ASP A 631 14.29 -30.53 16.73
C ASP A 631 13.30 -31.62 17.13
N GLU A 632 13.26 -32.71 16.35
CA GLU A 632 12.30 -33.81 16.50
C GLU A 632 10.84 -33.30 16.55
N GLY A 633 10.48 -32.46 15.56
CA GLY A 633 9.14 -31.92 15.38
C GLY A 633 8.73 -30.81 16.37
N ARG A 634 9.58 -30.47 17.34
CA ARG A 634 9.30 -29.43 18.36
C ARG A 634 10.10 -28.17 18.10
N VAL A 635 9.47 -27.01 18.20
CA VAL A 635 10.18 -25.73 18.17
C VAL A 635 11.03 -25.60 19.44
N VAL A 636 12.35 -25.52 19.28
CA VAL A 636 13.32 -25.47 20.40
C VAL A 636 14.05 -24.14 20.50
N LEU A 637 14.05 -23.34 19.43
CA LEU A 637 14.69 -22.02 19.40
C LEU A 637 13.96 -21.10 18.42
N GLY A 638 13.93 -19.80 18.74
CA GLY A 638 13.33 -18.78 17.88
C GLY A 638 14.06 -17.45 18.00
N VAL A 639 14.21 -16.76 16.87
CA VAL A 639 14.79 -15.43 16.76
C VAL A 639 13.89 -14.57 15.86
N LEU A 640 13.48 -13.41 16.34
CA LEU A 640 12.72 -12.41 15.56
C LEU A 640 13.54 -11.13 15.47
N GLY A 641 13.96 -10.78 14.26
CA GLY A 641 14.53 -9.46 13.96
C GLY A 641 13.40 -8.52 13.59
N CYS A 642 13.17 -7.47 14.37
CA CYS A 642 12.12 -6.48 14.14
C CYS A 642 12.78 -5.10 13.91
N PRO A 643 13.15 -4.76 12.67
CA PRO A 643 13.99 -3.60 12.39
C PRO A 643 13.36 -2.26 12.76
N ASN A 644 12.04 -2.18 12.70
CA ASN A 644 11.27 -0.96 12.97
C ASN A 644 10.63 -0.96 14.36
N LEU A 645 10.79 -2.03 15.16
CA LEU A 645 10.24 -2.10 16.50
C LEU A 645 11.27 -1.57 17.51
N PRO A 646 10.99 -0.48 18.25
CA PRO A 646 11.92 0.09 19.21
C PRO A 646 12.19 -0.90 20.35
N LEU A 647 13.41 -0.88 20.91
CA LEU A 647 13.82 -1.78 22.01
C LEU A 647 12.91 -1.71 23.25
N LYS A 648 12.37 -0.53 23.58
CA LYS A 648 11.48 -0.31 24.72
C LYS A 648 10.15 0.29 24.25
N SER A 649 9.06 -0.15 24.87
CA SER A 649 7.73 0.38 24.58
C SER A 649 7.59 1.83 25.07
N SER A 650 7.00 2.67 24.21
CA SER A 650 6.85 4.12 24.39
C SER A 650 5.83 4.53 25.48
N SER A 651 5.35 3.60 26.31
CA SER A 651 4.39 3.87 27.40
C SER A 651 4.93 4.73 28.55
N LYS A 652 6.14 5.29 28.43
CA LYS A 652 6.63 6.37 29.29
C LYS A 652 7.12 7.52 28.41
N ASN A 653 6.34 8.60 28.38
CA ASN A 653 6.65 9.88 27.74
C ASN A 653 8.14 10.23 27.86
N ASN A 654 8.82 10.31 26.72
CA ASN A 654 9.88 11.27 26.47
C ASN A 654 10.00 11.48 24.95
N GLY A 655 9.79 12.73 24.53
CA GLY A 655 9.89 13.17 23.14
C GLY A 655 11.32 13.07 22.61
N GLY A 656 11.68 11.88 22.11
CA GLY A 656 12.92 11.62 21.39
C GLY A 656 12.69 11.66 19.88
N SER A 657 13.49 12.45 19.19
CA SER A 657 13.50 12.67 17.75
C SER A 657 13.72 11.38 16.96
N SER A 658 13.01 11.23 15.83
CA SER A 658 13.01 10.08 14.90
C SER A 658 14.31 9.90 14.10
N ARG A 659 15.50 9.97 14.72
CA ARG A 659 16.77 9.82 13.98
C ARG A 659 17.64 8.63 14.29
N ASP A 660 17.31 7.78 15.27
CA ASP A 660 17.98 6.48 15.47
C ASP A 660 17.09 5.53 16.28
N VAL A 661 15.94 5.09 15.73
CA VAL A 661 15.21 3.99 16.37
C VAL A 661 15.97 2.70 16.06
N VAL A 662 16.81 2.28 17.00
CA VAL A 662 17.48 0.98 16.91
C VAL A 662 16.43 -0.11 17.06
N GLY A 663 16.24 -0.91 16.00
CA GLY A 663 15.32 -2.05 15.97
C GLY A 663 15.61 -3.08 17.06
N SER A 664 14.68 -4.01 17.27
CA SER A 664 14.76 -5.03 18.32
C SER A 664 15.09 -6.40 17.73
N LEU A 665 15.84 -7.20 18.49
CA LEU A 665 16.08 -8.61 18.23
C LEU A 665 15.58 -9.41 19.43
N PHE A 666 14.53 -10.21 19.22
CA PHE A 666 14.00 -11.12 20.23
C PHE A 666 14.60 -12.49 20.01
N SER A 667 14.88 -13.20 21.10
CA SER A 667 15.34 -14.58 21.02
C SER A 667 14.90 -15.40 22.22
N ALA A 668 14.64 -16.68 21.98
CA ALA A 668 14.31 -17.65 23.00
C ALA A 668 14.89 -19.02 22.67
N THR A 669 15.18 -19.79 23.72
CA THR A 669 15.53 -21.21 23.60
C THR A 669 14.77 -21.97 24.69
N ILE A 670 14.31 -23.17 24.35
CA ILE A 670 13.51 -24.00 25.24
C ILE A 670 14.14 -24.13 26.63
N GLY A 671 13.40 -23.75 27.67
CA GLY A 671 13.81 -23.78 29.08
C GLY A 671 14.81 -22.70 29.51
N CYS A 672 15.19 -21.76 28.64
CA CYS A 672 16.16 -20.71 28.94
C CYS A 672 15.52 -19.34 29.19
N GLY A 673 14.23 -19.18 28.87
CA GLY A 673 13.53 -17.90 28.87
C GLY A 673 13.72 -17.10 27.58
N ALA A 674 12.92 -16.04 27.44
CA ALA A 674 12.98 -15.11 26.32
C ALA A 674 13.75 -13.83 26.68
N GLU A 675 14.46 -13.30 25.68
CA GLU A 675 15.29 -12.09 25.81
C GLU A 675 15.07 -11.15 24.61
N VAL A 676 15.32 -9.86 24.83
CA VAL A 676 15.36 -8.82 23.78
C VAL A 676 16.66 -8.04 23.85
N GLU A 677 17.22 -7.69 22.70
CA GLU A 677 18.37 -6.80 22.56
C GLU A 677 18.21 -5.87 21.36
N ALA A 678 19.06 -4.85 21.25
CA ALA A 678 19.14 -4.00 20.08
C ALA A 678 19.64 -4.80 18.87
N LEU A 679 19.08 -4.56 17.69
CA LEU A 679 19.45 -5.24 16.44
C LEU A 679 20.94 -5.01 16.07
N GLY A 680 21.49 -3.85 16.45
CA GLY A 680 22.92 -3.51 16.31
C GLY A 680 23.82 -4.07 17.42
N GLY A 681 23.27 -4.86 18.35
CA GLY A 681 23.96 -5.42 19.50
C GLY A 681 23.77 -4.58 20.76
N SER A 682 23.22 -5.19 21.80
CA SER A 682 23.24 -4.66 23.18
C SER A 682 23.34 -5.82 24.17
N LYS A 683 23.40 -5.50 25.47
CA LYS A 683 23.21 -6.54 26.48
C LYS A 683 21.76 -7.08 26.38
N PRO A 684 21.55 -8.41 26.33
CA PRO A 684 20.20 -8.98 26.37
C PRO A 684 19.46 -8.63 27.66
N GLU A 685 18.20 -8.24 27.53
CA GLU A 685 17.26 -8.02 28.63
C GLU A 685 16.21 -9.15 28.65
N LYS A 686 16.00 -9.80 29.80
CA LYS A 686 14.92 -10.80 29.94
C LYS A 686 13.55 -10.13 29.83
N ILE A 687 12.64 -10.77 29.11
CA ILE A 687 11.28 -10.30 28.91
C ILE A 687 10.26 -11.27 29.47
N SER A 688 9.06 -10.76 29.78
CA SER A 688 7.94 -11.59 30.21
C SER A 688 6.62 -10.97 29.77
N VAL A 689 5.66 -11.82 29.43
CA VAL A 689 4.30 -11.40 29.08
C VAL A 689 3.65 -10.61 30.23
N CYS A 690 2.71 -9.72 29.91
CA CYS A 690 2.05 -8.92 30.93
C CYS A 690 1.28 -9.80 31.94
N PRO A 691 1.26 -9.46 33.23
CA PRO A 691 0.62 -10.27 34.28
C PRO A 691 -0.90 -10.01 34.42
N ILE A 692 -1.51 -9.30 33.47
CA ILE A 692 -2.94 -8.93 33.49
C ILE A 692 -3.78 -10.20 33.61
N ASN A 693 -4.70 -10.23 34.57
CA ASN A 693 -5.57 -11.39 34.83
C ASN A 693 -7.06 -11.08 34.67
N ASN A 694 -7.41 -9.80 34.52
CA ASN A 694 -8.76 -9.34 34.24
C ASN A 694 -8.85 -8.92 32.77
N PRO A 695 -9.71 -9.55 31.96
CA PRO A 695 -9.80 -9.25 30.54
C PRO A 695 -10.21 -7.79 30.26
N VAL A 696 -10.95 -7.13 31.15
CA VAL A 696 -11.35 -5.72 30.96
C VAL A 696 -10.14 -4.78 30.81
N ASP A 697 -9.04 -5.11 31.47
CA ASP A 697 -7.80 -4.33 31.48
C ASP A 697 -6.83 -4.75 30.35
N ALA A 698 -7.20 -5.75 29.54
CA ALA A 698 -6.37 -6.29 28.47
C ALA A 698 -6.42 -5.41 27.21
N SER A 699 -5.37 -5.48 26.39
CA SER A 699 -5.35 -4.93 25.02
C SER A 699 -5.16 -6.06 24.00
N PHE A 700 -5.80 -5.90 22.85
CA PHE A 700 -5.64 -6.81 21.71
C PHE A 700 -4.51 -6.34 20.79
N PHE A 701 -3.74 -7.29 20.27
CA PHE A 701 -2.96 -7.13 19.06
C PHE A 701 -3.76 -7.63 17.88
N GLU A 702 -3.99 -6.75 16.91
CA GLU A 702 -4.65 -7.08 15.66
C GLU A 702 -3.71 -6.85 14.48
N SER A 703 -3.87 -7.66 13.44
CA SER A 703 -3.20 -7.40 12.16
C SER A 703 -3.74 -6.10 11.55
N TYR A 704 -2.85 -5.30 10.95
CA TYR A 704 -3.28 -4.10 10.22
C TYR A 704 -4.14 -4.47 8.99
N GLU A 705 -3.91 -5.66 8.43
CA GLU A 705 -4.64 -6.21 7.30
C GLU A 705 -5.96 -6.90 7.70
N ALA A 706 -7.07 -6.47 7.08
CA ALA A 706 -8.41 -7.00 7.36
C ALA A 706 -8.59 -8.46 6.92
N SER A 707 -7.90 -8.87 5.86
CA SER A 707 -7.99 -10.21 5.27
C SER A 707 -7.28 -11.28 6.11
N HIS A 708 -6.39 -10.88 7.04
CA HIS A 708 -5.61 -11.81 7.87
C HIS A 708 -6.35 -12.25 9.14
N SER A 709 -7.49 -11.62 9.47
CA SER A 709 -8.33 -12.01 10.61
C SER A 709 -9.75 -11.49 10.46
N LYS A 710 -10.76 -12.32 10.74
CA LYS A 710 -12.17 -11.89 10.78
C LYS A 710 -12.41 -10.82 11.85
N ARG A 711 -12.45 -9.55 11.44
CA ARG A 711 -12.56 -8.39 12.36
C ARG A 711 -13.86 -8.37 13.15
N ASP A 712 -14.97 -8.80 12.54
CA ASP A 712 -16.27 -8.85 13.22
C ASP A 712 -16.26 -9.89 14.34
N LEU A 713 -15.59 -11.02 14.10
CA LEU A 713 -15.40 -12.07 15.11
C LEU A 713 -14.49 -11.59 16.24
N THR A 714 -13.38 -10.92 15.92
CA THR A 714 -12.48 -10.36 16.94
C THR A 714 -13.19 -9.29 17.79
N SER A 715 -14.02 -8.45 17.17
CA SER A 715 -14.83 -7.44 17.87
C SER A 715 -15.85 -8.09 18.81
N SER A 716 -16.56 -9.12 18.33
CA SER A 716 -17.46 -9.93 19.16
C SER A 716 -16.74 -10.57 20.35
N ILE A 717 -15.51 -11.08 20.16
CA ILE A 717 -14.69 -11.65 21.23
C ILE A 717 -14.27 -10.58 22.23
N ALA A 718 -13.86 -9.39 21.77
CA ALA A 718 -13.48 -8.27 22.63
C ALA A 718 -14.66 -7.80 23.49
N GLU A 719 -15.86 -7.68 22.90
CA GLU A 719 -17.10 -7.36 23.61
C GLU A 719 -17.45 -8.40 24.67
N LYS A 720 -17.40 -9.69 24.33
CA LYS A 720 -17.64 -10.80 25.30
C LYS A 720 -16.67 -10.77 26.47
N LEU A 721 -15.43 -10.35 26.23
CA LEU A 721 -14.39 -10.22 27.25
C LEU A 721 -14.46 -8.90 28.02
N GLY A 722 -15.28 -7.94 27.57
CA GLY A 722 -15.42 -6.62 28.18
C GLY A 722 -14.17 -5.75 28.01
N VAL A 723 -13.34 -6.03 27.00
CA VAL A 723 -12.12 -5.29 26.72
C VAL A 723 -12.48 -3.89 26.23
N GLN A 724 -12.02 -2.86 26.93
CA GLN A 724 -12.31 -1.45 26.58
C GLN A 724 -11.12 -0.73 25.93
N ALA A 725 -9.92 -1.29 26.05
CA ALA A 725 -8.73 -0.71 25.44
C ALA A 725 -8.79 -0.88 23.91
N PRO A 726 -8.43 0.16 23.13
CA PRO A 726 -8.37 0.04 21.67
C PRO A 726 -7.32 -1.00 21.26
N PRO A 727 -7.55 -1.77 20.18
CA PRO A 727 -6.58 -2.74 19.70
C PRO A 727 -5.32 -2.05 19.16
N VAL A 728 -4.16 -2.62 19.48
CA VAL A 728 -2.87 -2.24 18.92
C VAL A 728 -2.69 -2.94 17.59
N ARG A 729 -2.77 -2.17 16.50
CA ARG A 729 -2.61 -2.70 15.15
C ARG A 729 -1.14 -2.77 14.78
N MET A 730 -0.68 -3.95 14.38
CA MET A 730 0.71 -4.18 13.99
C MET A 730 0.81 -5.36 13.03
N ASP A 731 1.61 -5.23 11.98
CA ASP A 731 1.90 -6.32 11.05
C ASP A 731 2.99 -7.25 11.58
N SER A 732 3.15 -8.41 10.92
CA SER A 732 4.19 -9.41 11.20
C SER A 732 4.14 -10.06 12.59
N GLN A 733 5.10 -10.96 12.82
CA GLN A 733 5.46 -11.59 14.08
C GLN A 733 6.03 -10.59 15.10
N ALA A 734 6.23 -9.31 14.75
CA ALA A 734 6.45 -8.25 15.73
C ALA A 734 5.37 -8.25 16.84
N LYS A 735 4.14 -8.73 16.54
CA LYS A 735 3.07 -9.00 17.51
C LYS A 735 3.48 -9.98 18.62
N TYR A 736 4.13 -11.08 18.25
CA TYR A 736 4.66 -12.02 19.25
C TYR A 736 5.77 -11.39 20.09
N GLY A 737 6.67 -10.61 19.47
CA GLY A 737 7.72 -9.88 20.18
C GLY A 737 7.17 -8.88 21.20
N ALA A 738 6.20 -8.05 20.80
CA ALA A 738 5.54 -7.09 21.66
C ALA A 738 4.74 -7.76 22.78
N LEU A 739 4.03 -8.86 22.49
CA LEU A 739 3.34 -9.68 23.49
C LEU A 739 4.33 -10.27 24.52
N ALA A 740 5.44 -10.84 24.05
CA ALA A 740 6.49 -11.41 24.90
C ALA A 740 7.18 -10.34 25.77
N ARG A 741 7.26 -9.09 25.29
CA ARG A 741 7.75 -7.93 26.04
C ARG A 741 6.73 -7.40 27.07
N GLY A 742 5.46 -7.78 26.93
CA GLY A 742 4.38 -7.35 27.81
C GLY A 742 3.70 -6.04 27.40
N ASP A 743 3.85 -5.61 26.14
CA ASP A 743 3.27 -4.37 25.62
C ASP A 743 1.75 -4.46 25.40
N GLY A 744 1.23 -5.68 25.31
CA GLY A 744 -0.19 -5.98 25.25
C GLY A 744 -0.49 -7.36 25.82
N ALA A 745 -1.75 -7.78 25.75
CA ALA A 745 -2.22 -8.92 26.52
C ALA A 745 -2.73 -10.08 25.68
N ILE A 746 -3.37 -9.82 24.54
CA ILE A 746 -4.04 -10.85 23.75
C ILE A 746 -3.70 -10.67 22.27
N PHE A 747 -3.20 -11.71 21.61
CA PHE A 747 -3.07 -11.79 20.16
C PHE A 747 -4.04 -12.85 19.64
N LEU A 748 -4.84 -12.47 18.64
CA LEU A 748 -5.79 -13.35 17.97
C LEU A 748 -5.56 -13.32 16.46
N ARG A 749 -5.56 -14.50 15.84
CA ARG A 749 -5.56 -14.67 14.38
C ARG A 749 -6.54 -15.79 14.03
N ILE A 750 -7.75 -15.43 13.59
CA ILE A 750 -8.76 -16.38 13.13
C ILE A 750 -8.81 -16.33 11.59
N PRO A 751 -8.32 -17.36 10.89
CA PRO A 751 -8.24 -17.36 9.43
C PRO A 751 -9.62 -17.45 8.79
N ASN A 752 -9.72 -16.95 7.55
CA ASN A 752 -10.88 -17.19 6.69
C ASN A 752 -10.90 -18.65 6.20
N LYS A 753 -12.09 -19.16 5.83
CA LYS A 753 -12.35 -20.58 5.50
C LYS A 753 -11.46 -21.18 4.39
N SER A 754 -10.71 -20.37 3.64
CA SER A 754 -9.85 -20.78 2.53
C SER A 754 -8.34 -20.72 2.82
N TYR A 755 -7.90 -20.11 3.93
CA TYR A 755 -6.49 -19.85 4.20
C TYR A 755 -5.88 -20.89 5.15
N LYS A 756 -4.68 -21.39 4.81
CA LYS A 756 -3.93 -22.32 5.66
C LYS A 756 -2.72 -21.62 6.24
N GLU A 757 -2.66 -21.59 7.57
CA GLU A 757 -1.50 -21.04 8.27
C GLU A 757 -0.24 -21.84 7.94
N THR A 758 0.85 -21.13 7.67
CA THR A 758 2.18 -21.67 7.40
C THR A 758 2.96 -21.77 8.71
N VAL A 759 3.92 -22.70 8.77
CA VAL A 759 4.73 -22.87 10.00
C VAL A 759 5.65 -21.68 10.27
N TRP A 760 6.12 -21.00 9.21
CA TRP A 760 7.06 -19.88 9.33
C TRP A 760 6.45 -18.60 9.88
N ASP A 761 5.13 -18.38 9.72
CA ASP A 761 4.39 -17.26 10.33
C ASP A 761 4.34 -17.32 11.88
N HIS A 762 4.68 -18.48 12.49
CA HIS A 762 4.40 -18.72 13.90
C HIS A 762 5.51 -19.40 14.69
N ALA A 763 6.43 -20.14 14.06
CA ALA A 763 7.42 -20.93 14.79
C ALA A 763 8.29 -20.08 15.72
N ALA A 764 8.92 -19.02 15.20
CA ALA A 764 9.80 -18.15 15.99
C ALA A 764 9.02 -17.37 17.06
N GLY A 765 7.89 -16.76 16.69
CA GLY A 765 7.04 -16.04 17.62
C GLY A 765 6.45 -16.90 18.75
N SER A 766 6.08 -18.15 18.44
CA SER A 766 5.49 -19.08 19.41
C SER A 766 6.44 -19.35 20.56
N ILE A 767 7.69 -19.74 20.27
CA ILE A 767 8.66 -20.03 21.33
C ILE A 767 9.11 -18.78 22.09
N VAL A 768 9.19 -17.63 21.42
CA VAL A 768 9.49 -16.35 22.08
C VAL A 768 8.41 -16.00 23.11
N VAL A 769 7.13 -16.24 22.81
CA VAL A 769 6.04 -16.00 23.77
C VAL A 769 5.98 -17.06 24.87
N THR A 770 6.15 -18.34 24.56
CA THR A 770 6.08 -19.40 25.59
C THR A 770 7.21 -19.29 26.60
N GLU A 771 8.44 -18.99 26.15
CA GLU A 771 9.60 -18.78 27.03
C GLU A 771 9.53 -17.43 27.79
N ALA A 772 8.72 -16.48 27.33
CA ALA A 772 8.37 -15.27 28.09
C ALA A 772 7.28 -15.52 29.17
N GLY A 773 6.77 -16.76 29.27
CA GLY A 773 5.72 -17.15 30.23
C GLY A 773 4.29 -17.04 29.69
N GLY A 774 4.13 -16.80 28.38
CA GLY A 774 2.85 -16.84 27.68
C GLY A 774 2.43 -18.25 27.26
N LEU A 775 1.28 -18.34 26.61
CA LEU A 775 0.73 -19.55 26.00
C LEU A 775 0.33 -19.22 24.56
N VAL A 776 0.64 -20.11 23.63
CA VAL A 776 0.21 -20.05 22.23
C VAL A 776 -0.55 -21.32 21.90
N LYS A 777 -1.82 -21.19 21.53
CA LYS A 777 -2.76 -22.30 21.35
C LYS A 777 -3.57 -22.11 20.08
N ASP A 778 -4.10 -23.20 19.55
CA ASP A 778 -5.17 -23.16 18.55
C ASP A 778 -6.51 -22.71 19.21
N ALA A 779 -7.52 -22.32 18.42
CA ALA A 779 -8.84 -21.94 18.96
C ALA A 779 -9.63 -23.10 19.60
N SER A 780 -9.12 -24.33 19.50
CA SER A 780 -9.62 -25.49 20.25
C SER A 780 -8.92 -25.68 21.60
N GLY A 781 -7.85 -24.92 21.88
CA GLY A 781 -7.06 -24.96 23.11
C GLY A 781 -5.86 -25.91 23.07
N ASN A 782 -5.54 -26.50 21.93
CA ASN A 782 -4.38 -27.40 21.77
C ASN A 782 -3.11 -26.61 21.46
N ASP A 783 -1.95 -27.21 21.75
CA ASP A 783 -0.67 -26.67 21.28
C ASP A 783 -0.57 -26.73 19.76
N LEU A 784 0.13 -25.76 19.17
CA LEU A 784 0.40 -25.75 17.73
C LEU A 784 1.37 -26.88 17.38
N ASP A 785 0.99 -27.69 16.40
CA ASP A 785 1.81 -28.81 15.91
C ASP A 785 2.59 -28.40 14.66
N PHE A 786 3.87 -28.07 14.86
CA PHE A 786 4.80 -27.72 13.78
C PHE A 786 5.41 -28.94 13.07
N SER A 787 5.07 -30.17 13.50
CA SER A 787 5.65 -31.41 12.94
C SER A 787 4.97 -31.85 11.63
N LYS A 788 3.93 -31.14 11.18
CA LYS A 788 3.07 -31.52 10.05
C LYS A 788 3.58 -31.08 8.68
N GLY A 789 4.76 -30.48 8.65
CA GLY A 789 5.42 -30.01 7.45
C GLY A 789 5.32 -28.50 7.29
N ARG A 790 5.06 -28.00 6.08
CA ARG A 790 5.03 -26.55 5.77
C ARG A 790 3.82 -25.79 6.31
N HIS A 791 2.74 -26.48 6.69
CA HIS A 791 1.49 -25.88 7.13
C HIS A 791 1.04 -26.38 8.50
N LEU A 792 0.35 -25.52 9.24
CA LEU A 792 -0.41 -25.88 10.44
C LEU A 792 -1.78 -26.46 10.05
N ASP A 793 -2.51 -27.00 11.03
CA ASP A 793 -3.85 -27.54 10.83
C ASP A 793 -4.84 -26.49 10.31
N ARG A 794 -5.59 -26.88 9.26
CA ARG A 794 -6.29 -25.99 8.32
C ARG A 794 -7.40 -25.10 8.91
N ASP A 795 -7.88 -25.39 10.12
CA ASP A 795 -9.22 -24.92 10.52
C ASP A 795 -9.31 -24.27 11.91
N ARG A 796 -8.17 -23.98 12.56
CA ARG A 796 -8.21 -23.78 14.03
C ARG A 796 -7.85 -22.41 14.57
N GLY A 797 -7.38 -21.44 13.79
CA GLY A 797 -6.99 -20.12 14.33
C GLY A 797 -5.94 -20.19 15.44
N ILE A 798 -5.40 -19.03 15.82
CA ILE A 798 -4.27 -18.93 16.76
C ILE A 798 -4.59 -17.89 17.83
N ILE A 799 -4.33 -18.27 19.06
CA ILE A 799 -4.50 -17.46 20.26
C ILE A 799 -3.15 -17.43 20.98
N ALA A 800 -2.60 -16.25 21.21
CA ALA A 800 -1.47 -16.07 22.11
C ALA A 800 -1.82 -15.08 23.23
N THR A 801 -1.64 -15.49 24.48
CA THR A 801 -1.89 -14.63 25.64
C THR A 801 -1.16 -15.19 26.87
N ASN A 802 -1.28 -14.54 28.02
CA ASN A 802 -0.72 -15.07 29.27
C ASN A 802 -1.58 -16.23 29.82
N LYS A 803 -1.00 -16.98 30.77
CA LYS A 803 -1.67 -18.12 31.42
C LYS A 803 -2.96 -17.79 32.17
N TYR A 804 -3.17 -16.53 32.55
CA TYR A 804 -4.34 -16.10 33.33
C TYR A 804 -5.55 -15.84 32.42
N LEU A 805 -5.32 -15.20 31.27
CA LEU A 805 -6.36 -14.84 30.32
C LEU A 805 -6.74 -15.98 29.37
N MET A 806 -5.82 -16.93 29.11
CA MET A 806 -6.05 -18.02 28.15
C MET A 806 -7.40 -18.75 28.32
N PRO A 807 -7.82 -19.19 29.53
CA PRO A 807 -9.11 -19.86 29.69
C PRO A 807 -10.32 -18.98 29.34
N LEU A 808 -10.23 -17.68 29.59
CA LEU A 808 -11.29 -16.71 29.31
C LEU A 808 -11.37 -16.41 27.81
N VAL A 809 -10.21 -16.15 27.19
CA VAL A 809 -10.10 -15.87 25.76
C VAL A 809 -10.56 -17.06 24.93
N LEU A 810 -10.10 -18.27 25.28
CA LEU A 810 -10.49 -19.49 24.57
C LEU A 810 -12.00 -19.71 24.62
N LYS A 811 -12.63 -19.50 25.78
CA LYS A 811 -14.08 -19.61 25.93
C LYS A 811 -14.80 -18.60 25.03
N ALA A 812 -14.39 -17.34 25.04
CA ALA A 812 -15.00 -16.29 24.22
C ALA A 812 -14.87 -16.59 22.71
N VAL A 813 -13.70 -17.05 22.27
CA VAL A 813 -13.44 -17.45 20.87
C VAL A 813 -14.36 -18.61 20.46
N GLN A 814 -14.48 -19.65 21.28
CA GLN A 814 -15.32 -20.80 20.97
C GLN A 814 -16.82 -20.46 20.94
N GLU A 815 -17.28 -19.55 21.80
CA GLU A 815 -18.66 -19.05 21.77
C GLU A 815 -18.92 -18.24 20.51
N ALA A 816 -18.02 -17.33 20.15
CA ALA A 816 -18.14 -16.51 18.95
C ALA A 816 -18.17 -17.36 17.67
N ILE A 817 -17.29 -18.37 17.54
CA ILE A 817 -17.29 -19.28 16.38
C ILE A 817 -18.60 -20.08 16.29
N LYS A 818 -19.16 -20.54 17.42
CA LYS A 818 -20.43 -21.28 17.44
C LYS A 818 -21.62 -20.40 17.03
N GLU A 819 -21.65 -19.14 17.47
CA GLU A 819 -22.69 -18.17 17.09
C GLU A 819 -22.65 -17.88 15.58
N GLU A 820 -21.45 -17.70 15.03
CA GLU A 820 -21.26 -17.52 13.58
C GLU A 820 -21.75 -18.74 12.79
N GLN A 821 -21.37 -19.96 13.21
CA GLN A 821 -21.82 -21.20 12.57
C GLN A 821 -23.34 -21.39 12.63
N ARG A 822 -23.98 -20.94 13.72
CA ARG A 822 -25.43 -21.01 13.87
C ARG A 822 -26.15 -20.01 12.97
N THR A 823 -25.61 -18.81 12.82
CA THR A 823 -26.16 -17.76 11.95
C THR A 823 -26.07 -18.18 10.49
N ALA A 824 -24.89 -18.67 10.08
CA ALA A 824 -24.65 -19.19 8.72
C ALA A 824 -25.41 -20.49 8.37
N ALA A 825 -26.04 -21.15 9.35
CA ALA A 825 -26.91 -22.31 9.13
C ALA A 825 -28.41 -21.95 9.11
N LEU A 826 -28.74 -20.71 9.47
CA LEU A 826 -30.09 -20.14 9.43
C LEU A 826 -30.32 -19.30 8.16
N GLU A 827 -29.25 -18.76 7.59
CA GLU A 827 -29.15 -18.25 6.21
C GLU A 827 -29.03 -19.40 5.20
#